data_AF-A0A1Q8QF49-F1
#
_entry.id   AF-A0A1Q8QF49-F1
#
_cell.length_a   1.000
_cell.length_b   1.000
_cell.length_c   1.000
_cell.angle_alpha   90.00
_cell.angle_beta   90.00
_cell.angle_gamma   90.00
#
_symmetry.space_group_name_H-M   'P 1'
#
loop_
_entity.id
_entity.type
_entity.pdbx_description
1 polymer ?
#
loop_
_entity_poly.entity_id
_entity_poly.type
_entity_poly.pdbx_seq_one_letter_code
_entity_poly.pdbx_strand_id
1 'polypeptide(L)'
;MKKTKVLASLTLASLTISMLPFNAFANVLVPTRLAGGTAAQTAVQIADQTGWTGTAILASSTSYGMVDALAAGPLAYSLKAPILLTGAGATLDADTKKELTKLAVKTVYVTSGTAVISQGVLEQLSEMGITVIPLGGVDRAATSVNIAKKMTGVTKVAVVNGLQDALSIAAVASAANEPILLTDKAALPASVSAYLATNPGITSSDVIGGKGIISEAVMSSLPKATRHAGTTAYDTNAQVIQDFSSVITYSNVFVANGRTGIDALAGAPLAAMTKSAIVLTEGTVPAVASLVHDKLATDSVVTAIGGEAVVPESVRKGILSGVATLPASQLSVARVNAVSASSFKVVFNQAPADSTKVTFTVKNMVTPVTVSPTWNSAKTEAILTSSANFSEGTYSVAVKNGDTDLGTSKVDVAAQKIAEIKITSTKLGVVTNSSDASKQTGYATYLVLDQYQNDITCSGLANNIIFQSGVGSVEVKDGLLTVTPNTTNSNLMQFSTVVITGYDSTSGVSVTSTLTTSTQIGTLSDFQLGDLKNADGKVLTDGDSSSIFYANYTAKDISGNPTTDYQIIMNGLILHGDAGATGNEINQLTTSHSYVKATIEKDPTDSTKAVVKVVASSANTSLAMDMPTVITAMTWTGKTSTLTTTLKKASTADTFILMAPANSIAVGENKEIPFSCLDQNGAALTKMDDIKGITLSGAHFEANVDGTAKVIVGDVNNYGIPNDGQQVITATTSTGKFSSLTLNIQKRAVADTLTFNRSAIINTMQAGAVQRVDMGYLYGGLSVKDQYGRAIDMVNEPQTYAVYATSSTAAGAAINLSQNNGLLSVTSGSPLSYGNMGIQIEAANVGTGTVTFNLVDTAQKKAGSNTETICADPANPTAAELASLAIIDSKSVTISVLAADSTDIKGYTISPVAKPLYAAALKGTTPAAITWQDNAYDANPFIYGTTASGSKVVLASNTKAGKPLIVGKSVDSTDFNIDPNEYTLSKLGYPGQGVGRITIDPNGYDSIFVSANALPDNVTQSSCNLTVTIKGADGAVHALTTVIKSTTENPAASNVGVTADASYDGISVSDDGNTVYLTPAVSTGNSSGNTLAVGKCISRFDAAGGKANRSLIYFYAKDQYTAKGQSLAQIFVVPGPDNAADGTVDPDNVYTYTAKTGSKQTYTRADASAFTVDQYGTITANNLKAGDFVVLTGVSKNGLLKTIRVVVLKQ
;
A
#
# COMPACT_ATOMS: atom_id res chain seq x y z
N MET A 1 -43.23 -55.46 39.66
CA MET A 1 -42.78 -54.56 40.76
C MET A 1 -41.29 -54.74 40.98
N LYS A 2 -40.60 -53.65 41.34
CA LYS A 2 -39.19 -53.53 41.80
C LYS A 2 -38.14 -53.26 40.72
N LYS A 3 -37.64 -52.01 40.73
CA LYS A 3 -36.21 -51.72 40.61
C LYS A 3 -35.85 -50.67 41.66
N THR A 4 -34.93 -51.03 42.53
CA THR A 4 -34.40 -50.20 43.62
C THR A 4 -32.88 -50.21 43.51
N LYS A 5 -32.28 -49.04 43.73
CA LYS A 5 -30.88 -48.79 44.16
C LYS A 5 -29.75 -49.10 43.18
N VAL A 6 -29.28 -48.08 42.45
CA VAL A 6 -27.88 -47.62 42.43
C VAL A 6 -27.90 -46.12 42.03
N LEU A 7 -27.97 -45.21 43.01
CA LEU A 7 -27.93 -43.75 42.80
C LEU A 7 -26.92 -43.07 43.76
N ALA A 8 -25.80 -43.74 44.06
CA ALA A 8 -24.86 -43.25 45.07
C ALA A 8 -23.38 -43.21 44.63
N SER A 9 -23.06 -43.46 43.35
CA SER A 9 -21.67 -43.59 42.90
C SER A 9 -21.21 -42.53 41.88
N LEU A 10 -22.10 -41.66 41.39
CA LEU A 10 -21.76 -40.66 40.37
C LEU A 10 -21.69 -39.21 40.90
N THR A 11 -22.08 -38.99 42.16
CA THR A 11 -22.05 -37.68 42.83
C THR A 11 -20.77 -37.41 43.63
N LEU A 12 -19.86 -38.40 43.77
CA LEU A 12 -18.58 -38.20 44.45
C LEU A 12 -17.40 -37.91 43.51
N ALA A 13 -17.53 -38.18 42.21
CA ALA A 13 -16.49 -37.84 41.22
C ALA A 13 -16.66 -36.42 40.63
N SER A 14 -17.83 -35.81 40.79
CA SER A 14 -18.10 -34.43 40.35
C SER A 14 -17.84 -33.37 41.44
N LEU A 15 -17.64 -33.77 42.70
CA LEU A 15 -17.39 -32.83 43.81
C LEU A 15 -15.89 -32.58 44.09
N THR A 16 -14.98 -33.45 43.64
CA THR A 16 -13.53 -33.33 43.95
C THR A 16 -12.70 -32.59 42.89
N ILE A 17 -13.28 -32.17 41.76
CA ILE A 17 -12.60 -31.31 40.76
C ILE A 17 -12.81 -29.81 41.05
N SER A 18 -13.59 -29.45 42.09
CA SER A 18 -13.91 -28.05 42.41
C SER A 18 -12.97 -27.36 43.42
N MET A 19 -11.90 -28.02 43.88
CA MET A 19 -10.97 -27.48 44.89
C MET A 19 -9.49 -27.55 44.51
N LEU A 20 -9.17 -27.57 43.21
CA LEU A 20 -7.83 -27.12 42.79
C LEU A 20 -7.85 -25.59 42.76
N PRO A 21 -6.94 -24.89 43.48
CA PRO A 21 -6.75 -23.48 43.25
C PRO A 21 -6.29 -23.30 41.80
N PHE A 22 -7.13 -22.72 40.95
CA PHE A 22 -6.82 -22.39 39.55
C PHE A 22 -5.73 -21.30 39.40
N ASN A 23 -4.98 -20.99 40.46
CA ASN A 23 -3.94 -19.97 40.47
C ASN A 23 -2.52 -20.57 40.51
N ALA A 24 -2.31 -21.74 39.93
CA ALA A 24 -0.98 -22.29 39.70
C ALA A 24 -0.93 -22.95 38.32
N PHE A 25 0.01 -22.51 37.49
CA PHE A 25 0.25 -22.88 36.08
C PHE A 25 -0.55 -22.14 35.01
N ALA A 26 -0.24 -20.85 34.83
CA ALA A 26 0.19 -20.33 33.52
C ALA A 26 0.75 -18.92 33.72
N ASN A 27 2.05 -18.74 33.53
CA ASN A 27 2.55 -17.48 32.98
C ASN A 27 1.83 -17.38 31.63
N VAL A 28 0.77 -16.57 31.52
CA VAL A 28 0.09 -16.36 30.25
C VAL A 28 1.13 -15.74 29.34
N LEU A 29 1.69 -16.55 28.44
CA LEU A 29 2.59 -16.06 27.42
C LEU A 29 1.72 -15.20 26.50
N VAL A 30 1.70 -13.88 26.74
CA VAL A 30 1.10 -12.95 25.81
C VAL A 30 1.80 -13.20 24.46
N PRO A 31 1.05 -13.44 23.37
CA PRO A 31 1.66 -13.65 22.07
C PRO A 31 2.64 -12.54 21.72
N THR A 32 3.69 -12.84 20.95
CA THR A 32 4.63 -11.82 20.47
C THR A 32 3.98 -10.79 19.55
N ARG A 33 2.77 -11.06 19.06
CA ARG A 33 1.96 -10.15 18.26
C ARG A 33 0.47 -10.35 18.50
N LEU A 34 -0.26 -9.24 18.67
CA LEU A 34 -1.72 -9.19 18.72
C LEU A 34 -2.20 -8.36 17.53
N ALA A 35 -2.79 -9.00 16.53
CA ALA A 35 -3.14 -8.35 15.27
C ALA A 35 -4.28 -9.06 14.52
N GLY A 36 -5.05 -8.29 13.76
CA GLY A 36 -5.92 -8.79 12.69
C GLY A 36 -5.72 -8.02 11.38
N GLY A 37 -6.50 -8.35 10.35
CA GLY A 37 -6.51 -7.62 9.07
C GLY A 37 -7.13 -6.22 9.16
N THR A 38 -7.87 -5.94 10.23
CA THR A 38 -8.45 -4.62 10.54
C THR A 38 -8.20 -4.24 12.00
N ALA A 39 -8.32 -2.95 12.34
CA ALA A 39 -8.20 -2.48 13.73
C ALA A 39 -9.26 -3.11 14.67
N ALA A 40 -10.47 -3.37 14.17
CA ALA A 40 -11.50 -4.08 14.93
C ALA A 40 -11.06 -5.51 15.29
N GLN A 41 -10.46 -6.23 14.33
CA GLN A 41 -9.91 -7.57 14.58
C GLN A 41 -8.72 -7.53 15.54
N THR A 42 -7.84 -6.53 15.45
CA THR A 42 -6.77 -6.32 16.43
C THR A 42 -7.34 -6.10 17.84
N ALA A 43 -8.38 -5.27 17.98
CA ALA A 43 -9.05 -5.04 19.26
C ALA A 43 -9.68 -6.32 19.84
N VAL A 44 -10.24 -7.19 18.99
CA VAL A 44 -10.72 -8.51 19.39
C VAL A 44 -9.58 -9.40 19.93
N GLN A 45 -8.44 -9.46 19.23
CA GLN A 45 -7.28 -10.24 19.70
C GLN A 45 -6.74 -9.74 21.05
N ILE A 46 -6.79 -8.43 21.29
CA ILE A 46 -6.42 -7.83 22.57
C ILE A 46 -7.44 -8.18 23.65
N ALA A 47 -8.73 -8.08 23.36
CA ALA A 47 -9.81 -8.42 24.30
C ALA A 47 -9.67 -9.87 24.81
N ASP A 48 -9.29 -10.80 23.93
CA ASP A 48 -9.06 -12.21 24.26
C ASP A 48 -7.97 -12.43 25.32
N GLN A 49 -6.99 -11.51 25.42
CA GLN A 49 -5.94 -11.61 26.43
C GLN A 49 -6.40 -11.11 27.81
N THR A 50 -7.48 -10.34 27.89
CA THR A 50 -7.96 -9.76 29.17
C THR A 50 -8.81 -10.73 29.98
N GLY A 51 -9.52 -11.65 29.31
CA GLY A 51 -10.51 -12.54 29.93
C GLY A 51 -11.74 -11.82 30.51
N TRP A 52 -11.92 -10.55 30.20
CA TRP A 52 -13.02 -9.73 30.73
C TRP A 52 -14.33 -9.97 30.00
N THR A 53 -15.45 -9.93 30.73
CA THR A 53 -16.79 -10.22 30.21
C THR A 53 -17.83 -9.27 30.79
N GLY A 54 -19.02 -9.20 30.17
CA GLY A 54 -20.17 -8.47 30.71
C GLY A 54 -20.19 -6.97 30.44
N THR A 55 -19.04 -6.29 30.35
CA THR A 55 -18.96 -4.85 30.01
C THR A 55 -17.93 -4.64 28.90
N ALA A 56 -18.19 -3.73 27.96
CA ALA A 56 -17.21 -3.29 26.97
C ALA A 56 -17.25 -1.76 26.78
N ILE A 57 -16.15 -1.23 26.27
CA ILE A 57 -16.08 0.14 25.75
C ILE A 57 -16.11 0.05 24.22
N LEU A 58 -16.96 0.85 23.57
CA LEU A 58 -16.99 0.96 22.12
C LEU A 58 -16.44 2.31 21.69
N ALA A 59 -15.40 2.26 20.86
CA ALA A 59 -14.72 3.41 20.29
C ALA A 59 -14.73 3.36 18.75
N SER A 60 -14.55 4.52 18.12
CA SER A 60 -14.47 4.59 16.66
C SER A 60 -13.07 4.25 16.16
N SER A 61 -12.99 3.47 15.07
CA SER A 61 -11.75 3.24 14.32
C SER A 61 -11.45 4.34 13.29
N THR A 62 -12.20 5.45 13.30
CA THR A 62 -12.00 6.58 12.38
C THR A 62 -11.07 7.63 12.97
N SER A 63 -10.33 8.35 12.11
CA SER A 63 -9.33 9.35 12.53
C SER A 63 -9.90 10.46 13.42
N TYR A 64 -11.14 10.92 13.18
CA TYR A 64 -11.77 11.98 13.96
C TYR A 64 -12.33 11.49 15.31
N GLY A 65 -12.77 10.23 15.40
CA GLY A 65 -13.32 9.63 16.63
C GLY A 65 -12.28 9.00 17.57
N MET A 66 -11.07 8.76 17.07
CA MET A 66 -10.01 8.08 17.81
C MET A 66 -9.53 8.87 19.03
N VAL A 67 -9.55 10.21 18.95
CA VAL A 67 -9.09 11.09 20.04
C VAL A 67 -9.99 11.01 21.26
N ASP A 68 -11.30 10.83 21.06
CA ASP A 68 -12.28 10.73 22.14
C ASP A 68 -12.12 9.43 22.94
N ALA A 69 -11.63 8.38 22.29
CA ALA A 69 -11.41 7.09 22.92
C ALA A 69 -10.12 7.02 23.75
N LEU A 70 -9.14 7.92 23.52
CA LEU A 70 -7.87 7.94 24.26
C LEU A 70 -8.05 8.05 25.77
N ALA A 71 -9.07 8.79 26.20
CA ALA A 71 -9.39 8.95 27.61
C ALA A 71 -10.06 7.73 28.23
N ALA A 72 -10.46 6.73 27.42
CA ALA A 72 -11.26 5.61 27.89
C ALA A 72 -10.44 4.50 28.52
N GLY A 73 -9.12 4.45 28.32
CA GLY A 73 -8.24 3.43 28.93
C GLY A 73 -8.45 3.27 30.44
N PRO A 74 -8.38 4.37 31.23
CA PRO A 74 -8.59 4.31 32.68
C PRO A 74 -9.98 3.82 33.08
N LEU A 75 -11.02 4.28 32.37
CA LEU A 75 -12.38 3.81 32.61
C LEU A 75 -12.51 2.31 32.26
N ALA A 76 -11.98 1.88 31.11
CA ALA A 76 -11.99 0.50 30.64
C ALA A 76 -11.33 -0.44 31.66
N TYR A 77 -10.15 -0.07 32.17
CA TYR A 77 -9.45 -0.82 33.21
C TYR A 77 -10.25 -0.88 34.52
N SER A 78 -10.79 0.27 34.97
CA SER A 78 -11.59 0.34 36.21
C SER A 78 -12.86 -0.53 36.17
N LEU A 79 -13.48 -0.64 34.99
CA LEU A 79 -14.67 -1.45 34.75
C LEU A 79 -14.35 -2.91 34.42
N LYS A 80 -13.07 -3.27 34.26
CA LYS A 80 -12.64 -4.56 33.69
C LYS A 80 -13.38 -4.84 32.38
N ALA A 81 -13.27 -3.90 31.43
CA ALA A 81 -13.98 -3.91 30.16
C ALA A 81 -12.98 -3.71 29.00
N PRO A 82 -12.98 -4.55 27.94
CA PRO A 82 -12.11 -4.33 26.79
C PRO A 82 -12.61 -3.16 25.95
N ILE A 83 -11.68 -2.52 25.23
CA ILE A 83 -12.00 -1.51 24.22
C ILE A 83 -12.14 -2.21 22.88
N LEU A 84 -13.34 -2.19 22.31
CA LEU A 84 -13.65 -2.70 20.97
C LEU A 84 -13.86 -1.53 20.00
N LEU A 85 -13.63 -1.79 18.72
CA LEU A 85 -13.60 -0.73 17.69
C LEU A 85 -14.68 -0.94 16.63
N THR A 86 -15.24 0.15 16.11
CA THR A 86 -16.16 0.11 14.97
C THR A 86 -15.88 1.23 13.99
N GLY A 87 -15.98 0.92 12.69
CA GLY A 87 -15.73 1.86 11.60
C GLY A 87 -16.79 2.97 11.42
N ALA A 88 -16.52 3.85 10.46
CA ALA A 88 -17.54 4.77 9.95
C ALA A 88 -18.66 3.98 9.26
N GLY A 89 -19.91 4.30 9.57
CA GLY A 89 -21.06 3.70 8.91
C GLY A 89 -22.29 3.61 9.79
N ALA A 90 -23.37 3.06 9.22
CA ALA A 90 -24.65 2.85 9.91
C ALA A 90 -24.73 1.51 10.66
N THR A 91 -23.72 0.65 10.53
CA THR A 91 -23.74 -0.74 10.98
C THR A 91 -22.55 -1.02 11.89
N LEU A 92 -22.79 -1.75 12.99
CA LEU A 92 -21.76 -2.21 13.90
C LEU A 92 -20.80 -3.15 13.17
N ASP A 93 -19.50 -2.98 13.41
CA ASP A 93 -18.48 -3.85 12.82
C ASP A 93 -18.74 -5.33 13.17
N ALA A 94 -18.66 -6.21 12.17
CA ALA A 94 -19.06 -7.60 12.30
C ALA A 94 -18.20 -8.38 13.30
N ASP A 95 -16.89 -8.10 13.36
CA ASP A 95 -15.97 -8.74 14.29
C ASP A 95 -16.21 -8.24 15.72
N THR A 96 -16.44 -6.94 15.89
CA THR A 96 -16.85 -6.37 17.18
C THR A 96 -18.19 -6.92 17.65
N LYS A 97 -19.17 -7.08 16.76
CA LYS A 97 -20.47 -7.67 17.09
C LYS A 97 -20.33 -9.12 17.58
N LYS A 98 -19.49 -9.91 16.90
CA LYS A 98 -19.19 -11.29 17.28
C LYS A 98 -18.53 -11.34 18.65
N GLU A 99 -17.58 -10.45 18.91
CA GLU A 99 -16.86 -10.41 20.18
C GLU A 99 -17.74 -9.96 21.35
N LEU A 100 -18.58 -8.94 21.17
CA LEU A 100 -19.57 -8.53 22.17
C LEU A 100 -20.49 -9.69 22.58
N THR A 101 -20.86 -10.54 21.62
CA THR A 101 -21.68 -11.73 21.86
C THR A 101 -20.89 -12.79 22.64
N LYS A 102 -19.64 -13.07 22.23
CA LYS A 102 -18.75 -14.04 22.87
C LYS A 102 -18.44 -13.67 24.32
N LEU A 103 -18.18 -12.39 24.59
CA LEU A 103 -17.89 -11.86 25.92
C LEU A 103 -19.15 -11.65 26.77
N ALA A 104 -20.33 -12.05 26.27
CA ALA A 104 -21.62 -11.95 26.94
C ALA A 104 -21.91 -10.53 27.48
N VAL A 105 -21.56 -9.50 26.70
CA VAL A 105 -21.65 -8.11 27.14
C VAL A 105 -23.11 -7.70 27.38
N LYS A 106 -23.35 -6.99 28.48
CA LYS A 106 -24.64 -6.43 28.90
C LYS A 106 -24.65 -4.91 28.94
N THR A 107 -23.48 -4.30 29.05
CA THR A 107 -23.34 -2.84 29.06
C THR A 107 -22.21 -2.41 28.15
N VAL A 108 -22.48 -1.45 27.26
CA VAL A 108 -21.47 -0.83 26.40
C VAL A 108 -21.41 0.66 26.66
N TYR A 109 -20.21 1.15 26.99
CA TYR A 109 -19.96 2.59 27.10
C TYR A 109 -19.41 3.10 25.76
N VAL A 110 -20.08 4.08 25.16
CA VAL A 110 -19.73 4.59 23.83
C VAL A 110 -18.99 5.91 23.95
N THR A 111 -17.73 5.93 23.55
CA THR A 111 -16.81 7.05 23.80
C THR A 111 -16.81 8.08 22.67
N SER A 112 -17.88 8.16 21.90
CA SER A 112 -18.01 9.14 20.82
C SER A 112 -19.47 9.59 20.70
N GLY A 113 -19.67 10.81 20.18
CA GLY A 113 -21.00 11.32 19.89
C GLY A 113 -21.64 10.58 18.70
N THR A 114 -22.95 10.80 18.51
CA THR A 114 -23.73 10.19 17.42
C THR A 114 -23.27 10.60 16.02
N ALA A 115 -22.51 11.70 15.91
CA ALA A 115 -21.87 12.15 14.68
C ALA A 115 -20.68 11.27 14.23
N VAL A 116 -20.12 10.47 15.15
CA VAL A 116 -18.93 9.63 14.92
C VAL A 116 -19.30 8.15 14.95
N ILE A 117 -20.05 7.72 15.97
CA ILE A 117 -20.68 6.40 16.02
C ILE A 117 -22.16 6.62 15.78
N SER A 118 -22.64 6.22 14.59
CA SER A 118 -23.99 6.55 14.15
C SER A 118 -25.07 5.95 15.05
N GLN A 119 -26.25 6.56 15.01
CA GLN A 119 -27.42 6.06 15.73
C GLN A 119 -27.77 4.60 15.39
N GLY A 120 -27.58 4.17 14.13
CA GLY A 120 -27.82 2.79 13.70
C GLY A 120 -26.92 1.76 14.40
N VAL A 121 -25.68 2.14 14.75
CA VAL A 121 -24.81 1.29 15.57
C VAL A 121 -25.35 1.14 16.99
N LEU A 122 -25.85 2.23 17.59
CA LEU A 122 -26.41 2.22 18.95
C LEU A 122 -27.71 1.41 19.04
N GLU A 123 -28.53 1.47 17.99
CA GLU A 123 -29.74 0.66 17.85
C GLU A 123 -29.40 -0.83 17.74
N GLN A 124 -28.39 -1.19 16.94
CA GLN A 124 -27.94 -2.59 16.84
C GLN A 124 -27.41 -3.14 18.17
N LEU A 125 -26.71 -2.34 18.97
CA LEU A 125 -26.32 -2.73 20.33
C LEU A 125 -27.55 -2.97 21.21
N SER A 126 -28.53 -2.08 21.14
CA SER A 126 -29.77 -2.19 21.91
C SER A 126 -30.59 -3.43 21.52
N GLU A 127 -30.67 -3.74 20.22
CA GLU A 127 -31.30 -4.96 19.69
C GLU A 127 -30.61 -6.24 20.16
N MET A 128 -29.31 -6.19 20.44
CA MET A 128 -28.56 -7.30 21.07
C MET A 128 -28.86 -7.45 22.57
N GLY A 129 -29.76 -6.62 23.12
CA GLY A 129 -30.07 -6.60 24.56
C GLY A 129 -28.98 -5.97 25.40
N ILE A 130 -28.13 -5.12 24.80
CA ILE A 130 -27.03 -4.44 25.48
C ILE A 130 -27.49 -3.03 25.89
N THR A 131 -27.26 -2.67 27.16
CA THR A 131 -27.48 -1.30 27.65
C THR A 131 -26.37 -0.38 27.15
N VAL A 132 -26.73 0.60 26.34
CA VAL A 132 -25.79 1.59 25.79
C VAL A 132 -25.69 2.81 26.70
N ILE A 133 -24.49 3.16 27.13
CA ILE A 133 -24.19 4.35 27.93
C ILE A 133 -23.36 5.33 27.07
N PRO A 134 -23.96 6.38 26.50
CA PRO A 134 -23.24 7.35 25.70
C PRO A 134 -22.38 8.26 26.59
N LEU A 135 -21.10 8.39 26.25
CA LEU A 135 -20.15 9.28 26.93
C LEU A 135 -19.69 10.44 26.02
N GLY A 136 -20.05 10.43 24.74
CA GLY A 136 -19.74 11.51 23.81
C GLY A 136 -20.25 12.87 24.29
N GLY A 137 -19.39 13.88 24.26
CA GLY A 137 -19.70 15.27 24.52
C GLY A 137 -19.83 16.10 23.24
N VAL A 138 -20.06 17.40 23.41
CA VAL A 138 -20.10 18.38 22.30
C VAL A 138 -18.74 18.57 21.62
N ASP A 139 -17.66 18.26 22.36
CA ASP A 139 -16.28 18.26 21.91
C ASP A 139 -15.48 17.19 22.67
N ARG A 140 -14.22 17.00 22.28
CA ARG A 140 -13.31 16.00 22.88
C ARG A 140 -13.03 16.25 24.36
N ALA A 141 -13.02 17.50 24.80
CA ALA A 141 -12.78 17.86 26.20
C ALA A 141 -13.98 17.46 27.06
N ALA A 142 -15.20 17.75 26.59
CA ALA A 142 -16.44 17.31 27.22
C ALA A 142 -16.56 15.78 27.25
N THR A 143 -16.16 15.07 26.19
CA THR A 143 -16.10 13.60 26.19
C THR A 143 -15.14 13.07 27.27
N SER A 144 -13.93 13.65 27.38
CA SER A 144 -12.97 13.26 28.42
C SER A 144 -13.49 13.46 29.84
N VAL A 145 -14.23 14.55 30.07
CA VAL A 145 -14.89 14.82 31.35
C VAL A 145 -16.03 13.83 31.62
N ASN A 146 -16.82 13.48 30.61
CA ASN A 146 -17.89 12.49 30.75
C ASN A 146 -17.35 11.10 31.10
N ILE A 147 -16.21 10.73 30.53
CA ILE A 147 -15.48 9.50 30.89
C ILE A 147 -15.00 9.59 32.34
N ALA A 148 -14.34 10.69 32.73
CA ALA A 148 -13.82 10.89 34.07
C ALA A 148 -14.92 10.87 35.16
N LYS A 149 -16.13 11.36 34.85
CA LYS A 149 -17.30 11.30 35.74
C LYS A 149 -17.80 9.89 36.04
N LYS A 150 -17.43 8.89 35.23
CA LYS A 150 -17.76 7.47 35.49
C LYS A 150 -16.74 6.77 36.36
N MET A 151 -15.58 7.40 36.60
CA MET A 151 -14.56 6.89 37.51
C MET A 151 -14.84 7.37 38.95
N THR A 152 -14.41 6.58 39.93
CA THR A 152 -14.57 6.90 41.35
C THR A 152 -13.21 6.84 42.06
N GLY A 153 -13.07 7.54 43.19
CA GLY A 153 -11.82 7.56 43.96
C GLY A 153 -10.66 8.27 43.26
N VAL A 154 -10.95 9.18 42.33
CA VAL A 154 -9.93 9.93 41.57
C VAL A 154 -9.30 11.01 42.45
N THR A 155 -7.97 10.98 42.58
CA THR A 155 -7.18 11.98 43.33
C THR A 155 -6.17 12.74 42.47
N LYS A 156 -5.95 12.28 41.24
CA LYS A 156 -5.00 12.79 40.26
C LYS A 156 -5.58 12.66 38.85
N VAL A 157 -5.18 13.55 37.93
CA VAL A 157 -5.60 13.54 36.51
C VAL A 157 -4.43 13.76 35.57
N ALA A 158 -4.45 13.11 34.41
CA ALA A 158 -3.52 13.38 33.32
C ALA A 158 -4.15 14.39 32.36
N VAL A 159 -3.40 15.39 31.91
CA VAL A 159 -3.85 16.45 31.00
C VAL A 159 -3.03 16.43 29.72
N VAL A 160 -3.71 16.30 28.58
CA VAL A 160 -3.10 16.05 27.27
C VAL A 160 -3.75 16.88 26.16
N ASN A 161 -3.05 17.09 25.06
CA ASN A 161 -3.59 17.74 23.85
C ASN A 161 -3.33 16.90 22.59
N GLY A 162 -2.18 16.22 22.50
CA GLY A 162 -1.80 15.36 21.38
C GLY A 162 -2.29 13.91 21.52
N LEU A 163 -2.51 13.25 20.37
CA LEU A 163 -2.82 11.82 20.26
C LEU A 163 -1.72 10.96 20.91
N GLN A 164 -0.48 11.18 20.49
CA GLN A 164 0.68 10.40 20.94
C GLN A 164 1.01 10.65 22.41
N ASP A 165 0.80 11.88 22.91
CA ASP A 165 1.00 12.21 24.32
C ASP A 165 -0.03 11.47 25.20
N ALA A 166 -1.29 11.41 24.76
CA ALA A 166 -2.32 10.63 25.44
C ALA A 166 -2.01 9.13 25.43
N LEU A 167 -1.59 8.58 24.29
CA LEU A 167 -1.19 7.16 24.19
C LEU A 167 0.01 6.84 25.08
N SER A 168 0.92 7.80 25.26
CA SER A 168 2.12 7.61 26.09
C SER A 168 1.79 7.38 27.55
N ILE A 169 0.79 8.08 28.09
CA ILE A 169 0.37 7.93 29.49
C ILE A 169 -0.75 6.89 29.67
N ALA A 170 -1.41 6.45 28.59
CA ALA A 170 -2.64 5.66 28.67
C ALA A 170 -2.56 4.43 29.59
N ALA A 171 -1.51 3.62 29.48
CA ALA A 171 -1.34 2.42 30.32
C ALA A 171 -1.07 2.78 31.80
N VAL A 172 -0.22 3.79 32.03
CA VAL A 172 0.15 4.26 33.38
C VAL A 172 -1.05 4.87 34.07
N ALA A 173 -1.74 5.80 33.41
CA ALA A 173 -2.95 6.44 33.91
C ALA A 173 -4.05 5.41 34.21
N SER A 174 -4.18 4.39 33.35
CA SER A 174 -5.14 3.30 33.56
C SER A 174 -4.82 2.49 34.81
N ALA A 175 -3.55 2.10 35.01
CA ALA A 175 -3.12 1.36 36.19
C ALA A 175 -3.20 2.20 37.49
N ALA A 176 -3.07 3.53 37.38
CA ALA A 176 -3.11 4.47 38.49
C ALA A 176 -4.52 4.98 38.85
N ASN A 177 -5.57 4.55 38.14
CA ASN A 177 -6.93 5.08 38.27
C ASN A 177 -6.99 6.61 38.06
N GLU A 178 -6.22 7.10 37.08
CA GLU A 178 -6.05 8.50 36.74
C GLU A 178 -6.79 8.80 35.42
N PRO A 179 -7.86 9.63 35.42
CA PRO A 179 -8.54 10.01 34.19
C PRO A 179 -7.66 10.89 33.32
N ILE A 180 -7.79 10.72 32.02
CA ILE A 180 -7.11 11.55 31.02
C ILE A 180 -8.09 12.62 30.55
N LEU A 181 -7.76 13.89 30.77
CA LEU A 181 -8.53 15.07 30.38
C LEU A 181 -7.86 15.76 29.20
N LEU A 182 -8.65 16.17 28.21
CA LEU A 182 -8.13 16.88 27.03
C LEU A 182 -8.18 18.40 27.20
N THR A 183 -7.12 19.08 26.77
CA THR A 183 -7.00 20.54 26.80
C THR A 183 -6.63 21.11 25.44
N ASP A 184 -6.89 22.41 25.25
CA ASP A 184 -6.28 23.18 24.16
C ASP A 184 -4.89 23.69 24.58
N LYS A 185 -4.11 24.15 23.60
CA LYS A 185 -2.73 24.61 23.80
C LYS A 185 -2.63 25.79 24.77
N ALA A 186 -3.46 26.80 24.56
CA ALA A 186 -3.34 28.09 25.23
C ALA A 186 -4.37 28.30 26.34
N ALA A 187 -5.39 27.45 26.42
CA ALA A 187 -6.48 27.61 27.37
C ALA A 187 -7.00 26.24 27.84
N LEU A 188 -7.40 26.18 29.11
CA LEU A 188 -8.10 25.02 29.66
C LEU A 188 -9.59 25.11 29.29
N PRO A 189 -10.17 24.09 28.62
CA PRO A 189 -11.58 24.12 28.25
C PRO A 189 -12.50 24.29 29.46
N ALA A 190 -13.61 25.01 29.27
CA ALA A 190 -14.56 25.31 30.35
C ALA A 190 -15.09 24.03 31.03
N SER A 191 -15.36 22.98 30.25
CA SER A 191 -15.81 21.67 30.75
C SER A 191 -14.81 21.04 31.73
N VAL A 192 -13.51 21.11 31.42
CA VAL A 192 -12.43 20.57 32.25
C VAL A 192 -12.23 21.40 33.51
N SER A 193 -12.18 22.73 33.37
CA SER A 193 -12.06 23.62 34.53
C SER A 193 -13.21 23.46 35.53
N ALA A 194 -14.45 23.33 35.04
CA ALA A 194 -15.63 23.09 35.86
C ALA A 194 -15.58 21.70 36.54
N TYR A 195 -15.14 20.67 35.82
CA TYR A 195 -14.96 19.33 36.40
C TYR A 195 -13.98 19.34 37.56
N LEU A 196 -12.79 19.95 37.38
CA LEU A 196 -11.79 20.07 38.45
C LEU A 196 -12.31 20.86 39.65
N ALA A 197 -13.01 21.97 39.42
CA ALA A 197 -13.60 22.78 40.50
C ALA A 197 -14.66 22.02 41.31
N THR A 198 -15.47 21.19 40.66
CA THR A 198 -16.50 20.36 41.33
C THR A 198 -15.94 19.12 42.02
N ASN A 199 -14.66 18.77 41.79
CA ASN A 199 -14.00 17.59 42.34
C ASN A 199 -12.72 17.99 43.10
N PRO A 200 -12.82 18.67 44.25
CA PRO A 200 -11.66 19.15 45.01
C PRO A 200 -10.76 18.03 45.57
N GLY A 201 -11.21 16.76 45.52
CA GLY A 201 -10.39 15.59 45.82
C GLY A 201 -9.26 15.36 44.80
N ILE A 202 -9.33 15.98 43.62
CA ILE A 202 -8.25 15.98 42.62
C ILE A 202 -7.20 17.00 43.04
N THR A 203 -6.08 16.52 43.59
CA THR A 203 -5.09 17.36 44.27
C THR A 203 -3.78 17.55 43.50
N SER A 204 -3.59 16.79 42.42
CA SER A 204 -2.41 16.85 41.56
C SER A 204 -2.76 16.53 40.09
N SER A 205 -1.87 16.87 39.17
CA SER A 205 -2.06 16.58 37.74
C SER A 205 -0.74 16.27 37.04
N ASP A 206 -0.78 15.36 36.06
CA ASP A 206 0.33 15.12 35.15
C ASP A 206 0.05 15.76 33.79
N VAL A 207 0.90 16.66 33.35
CA VAL A 207 0.81 17.33 32.05
C VAL A 207 1.71 16.60 31.07
N ILE A 208 1.12 15.92 30.08
CA ILE A 208 1.87 15.13 29.11
C ILE A 208 2.01 15.95 27.82
N GLY A 209 3.24 16.33 27.51
CA GLY A 209 3.56 17.14 26.35
C GLY A 209 4.30 18.45 26.65
N GLY A 210 5.08 18.90 25.68
CA GLY A 210 5.94 20.08 25.80
C GLY A 210 5.18 21.41 25.81
N LYS A 211 5.89 22.49 26.13
CA LYS A 211 5.33 23.87 26.19
C LYS A 211 4.74 24.34 24.85
N GLY A 212 5.21 23.76 23.74
CA GLY A 212 4.73 24.04 22.38
C GLY A 212 3.30 23.56 22.11
N ILE A 213 2.79 22.59 22.88
CA ILE A 213 1.44 22.01 22.73
C ILE A 213 0.55 22.17 23.95
N ILE A 214 1.12 22.36 25.15
CA ILE A 214 0.39 22.74 26.37
C ILE A 214 1.18 23.85 27.06
N SER A 215 0.67 25.09 26.97
CA SER A 215 1.33 26.28 27.50
C SER A 215 1.51 26.25 29.02
N GLU A 216 2.40 27.09 29.53
CA GLU A 216 2.57 27.27 30.98
C GLU A 216 1.35 27.89 31.65
N ALA A 217 0.56 28.68 30.91
CA ALA A 217 -0.68 29.24 31.42
C ALA A 217 -1.70 28.13 31.77
N VAL A 218 -1.84 27.12 30.90
CA VAL A 218 -2.67 25.94 31.17
C VAL A 218 -2.12 25.15 32.35
N MET A 219 -0.82 24.85 32.37
CA MET A 219 -0.19 24.11 33.49
C MET A 219 -0.40 24.81 34.84
N SER A 220 -0.29 26.14 34.87
CA SER A 220 -0.48 26.93 36.10
C SER A 220 -1.93 26.94 36.61
N SER A 221 -2.90 26.61 35.76
CA SER A 221 -4.31 26.52 36.13
C SER A 221 -4.71 25.15 36.72
N LEU A 222 -3.80 24.18 36.70
CA LEU A 222 -4.03 22.81 37.17
C LEU A 222 -3.51 22.60 38.60
N PRO A 223 -4.14 21.71 39.40
CA PRO A 223 -3.71 21.44 40.76
C PRO A 223 -2.36 20.72 40.76
N LYS A 224 -1.35 21.29 41.46
CA LYS A 224 0.02 20.73 41.64
C LYS A 224 0.54 19.97 40.40
N ALA A 225 0.55 20.65 39.26
CA ALA A 225 0.88 20.05 37.98
C ALA A 225 2.37 19.67 37.85
N THR A 226 2.65 18.46 37.35
CA THR A 226 4.00 17.99 36.97
C THR A 226 4.03 17.73 35.47
N ARG A 227 5.08 18.17 34.76
CA ARG A 227 5.15 18.03 33.29
C ARG A 227 6.08 16.88 32.88
N HIS A 228 5.60 16.04 31.99
CA HIS A 228 6.35 14.95 31.35
C HIS A 228 6.39 15.19 29.84
N ALA A 229 7.55 15.50 29.28
CA ALA A 229 7.66 15.91 27.90
C ALA A 229 9.05 15.68 27.32
N GLY A 230 9.10 15.32 26.03
CA GLY A 230 10.31 15.36 25.23
C GLY A 230 10.21 16.35 24.06
N THR A 231 11.22 16.37 23.20
CA THR A 231 11.27 17.20 21.98
C THR A 231 10.25 16.76 20.93
N THR A 232 10.08 15.44 20.78
CA THR A 232 9.08 14.81 19.91
C THR A 232 8.06 14.03 20.73
N ALA A 233 6.97 13.59 20.11
CA ALA A 233 5.98 12.77 20.80
C ALA A 233 6.54 11.40 21.24
N TYR A 234 7.52 10.86 20.51
CA TYR A 234 8.23 9.64 20.89
C TYR A 234 9.22 9.87 22.03
N ASP A 235 9.83 11.07 22.10
CA ASP A 235 10.62 11.48 23.27
C ASP A 235 9.72 11.70 24.50
N THR A 236 8.50 12.21 24.32
CA THR A 236 7.51 12.25 25.42
C THR A 236 7.15 10.85 25.90
N ASN A 237 6.95 9.88 24.99
CA ASN A 237 6.76 8.48 25.36
C ASN A 237 7.95 7.94 26.16
N ALA A 238 9.18 8.23 25.74
CA ALA A 238 10.39 7.86 26.46
C ALA A 238 10.44 8.47 27.86
N GLN A 239 10.13 9.77 27.98
CA GLN A 239 10.13 10.49 29.26
C GLN A 239 9.07 9.93 30.20
N VAL A 240 7.86 9.62 29.71
CA VAL A 240 6.81 8.98 30.51
C VAL A 240 7.26 7.60 30.99
N ILE A 241 7.83 6.77 30.11
CA ILE A 241 8.33 5.44 30.52
C ILE A 241 9.44 5.57 31.58
N GLN A 242 10.30 6.58 31.46
CA GLN A 242 11.38 6.84 32.41
C GLN A 242 10.85 7.32 33.77
N ASP A 243 10.01 8.35 33.78
CA ASP A 243 9.50 8.97 35.01
C ASP A 243 8.62 8.01 35.83
N PHE A 244 7.87 7.15 35.13
CA PHE A 244 7.00 6.14 35.72
C PHE A 244 7.64 4.75 35.77
N SER A 245 8.95 4.63 35.53
CA SER A 245 9.66 3.33 35.52
C SER A 245 9.51 2.56 36.84
N SER A 246 9.32 3.25 37.97
CA SER A 246 9.11 2.63 39.29
C SER A 246 7.77 1.91 39.45
N VAL A 247 6.77 2.23 38.63
CA VAL A 247 5.43 1.60 38.65
C VAL A 247 5.18 0.69 37.46
N ILE A 248 6.11 0.66 36.50
CA ILE A 248 6.08 -0.19 35.31
C ILE A 248 6.83 -1.50 35.57
N THR A 249 6.24 -2.63 35.17
CA THR A 249 6.92 -3.92 35.08
C THR A 249 7.36 -4.18 33.65
N TYR A 250 8.56 -4.71 33.48
CA TYR A 250 9.17 -4.96 32.18
C TYR A 250 9.09 -6.43 31.75
N SER A 251 8.37 -7.28 32.51
CA SER A 251 8.12 -8.69 32.16
C SER A 251 7.29 -8.85 30.89
N ASN A 252 6.41 -7.89 30.61
CA ASN A 252 5.76 -7.73 29.31
C ASN A 252 5.96 -6.28 28.87
N VAL A 253 6.27 -6.05 27.60
CA VAL A 253 6.34 -4.71 27.00
C VAL A 253 5.56 -4.71 25.70
N PHE A 254 4.67 -3.75 25.55
CA PHE A 254 3.87 -3.61 24.35
C PHE A 254 4.48 -2.57 23.43
N VAL A 255 4.42 -2.81 22.12
CA VAL A 255 4.91 -1.88 21.10
C VAL A 255 3.78 -1.60 20.12
N ALA A 256 3.47 -0.33 19.90
CA ALA A 256 2.37 0.07 19.03
C ALA A 256 2.72 1.29 18.17
N ASN A 257 2.06 1.43 17.01
CA ASN A 257 2.31 2.55 16.12
C ASN A 257 1.65 3.83 16.64
N GLY A 258 2.46 4.83 16.97
CA GLY A 258 2.00 6.13 17.46
C GLY A 258 1.45 7.05 16.36
N ARG A 259 1.72 6.79 15.08
CA ARG A 259 1.20 7.59 13.96
C ARG A 259 -0.24 7.24 13.63
N THR A 260 -0.56 5.95 13.57
CA THR A 260 -1.94 5.49 13.38
C THR A 260 -2.71 5.45 14.70
N GLY A 261 -2.06 5.12 15.83
CA GLY A 261 -2.58 5.23 17.19
C GLY A 261 -3.74 4.29 17.56
N ILE A 262 -4.37 3.68 16.56
CA ILE A 262 -5.65 2.98 16.69
C ILE A 262 -5.53 1.64 17.44
N ASP A 263 -4.50 0.86 17.14
CA ASP A 263 -4.26 -0.42 17.79
C ASP A 263 -3.73 -0.21 19.22
N ALA A 264 -2.94 0.85 19.44
CA ALA A 264 -2.37 1.21 20.74
C ALA A 264 -3.47 1.52 21.78
N LEU A 265 -4.53 2.19 21.35
CA LEU A 265 -5.68 2.53 22.18
C LEU A 265 -6.32 1.29 22.81
N ALA A 266 -6.63 0.29 21.98
CA ALA A 266 -7.27 -0.94 22.47
C ALA A 266 -6.34 -1.72 23.41
N GLY A 267 -5.02 -1.55 23.26
CA GLY A 267 -3.98 -2.17 24.09
C GLY A 267 -3.81 -1.56 25.48
N ALA A 268 -4.25 -0.31 25.72
CA ALA A 268 -4.01 0.39 26.99
C ALA A 268 -4.53 -0.37 28.24
N PRO A 269 -5.76 -0.92 28.25
CA PRO A 269 -6.26 -1.66 29.41
C PRO A 269 -5.51 -2.99 29.65
N LEU A 270 -5.07 -3.66 28.57
CA LEU A 270 -4.26 -4.87 28.68
C LEU A 270 -2.88 -4.56 29.27
N ALA A 271 -2.23 -3.50 28.77
CA ALA A 271 -0.95 -3.04 29.31
C ALA A 271 -1.08 -2.63 30.79
N ALA A 272 -2.18 -1.99 31.18
CA ALA A 272 -2.44 -1.66 32.58
C ALA A 272 -2.62 -2.92 33.47
N MET A 273 -3.26 -3.98 32.95
CA MET A 273 -3.45 -5.25 33.65
C MET A 273 -2.12 -5.93 33.98
N THR A 274 -1.15 -5.86 33.08
CA THR A 274 0.21 -6.39 33.31
C THR A 274 1.15 -5.36 33.93
N LYS A 275 0.69 -4.12 34.17
CA LYS A 275 1.50 -2.95 34.57
C LYS A 275 2.68 -2.70 33.62
N SER A 276 2.48 -2.96 32.33
CA SER A 276 3.49 -2.86 31.29
C SER A 276 3.52 -1.48 30.63
N ALA A 277 4.69 -1.12 30.09
CA ALA A 277 4.81 0.04 29.21
C ALA A 277 4.20 -0.23 27.82
N ILE A 278 3.68 0.82 27.19
CA ILE A 278 3.43 0.87 25.75
C ILE A 278 4.50 1.77 25.13
N VAL A 279 5.39 1.16 24.36
CA VAL A 279 6.40 1.83 23.56
C VAL A 279 5.79 2.24 22.22
N LEU A 280 5.85 3.54 21.90
CA LEU A 280 5.34 4.05 20.64
C LEU A 280 6.44 4.06 19.56
N THR A 281 6.07 3.61 18.36
CA THR A 281 6.94 3.62 17.16
C THR A 281 6.29 4.39 16.00
N GLU A 282 7.09 4.90 15.09
CA GLU A 282 6.66 5.42 13.77
C GLU A 282 6.97 4.45 12.61
N GLY A 283 7.32 3.20 12.91
CA GLY A 283 7.79 2.20 11.94
C GLY A 283 9.30 1.92 12.04
N THR A 284 10.03 2.71 12.83
CA THR A 284 11.44 2.50 13.21
C THR A 284 11.58 2.20 14.70
N VAL A 285 12.70 1.62 15.11
CA VAL A 285 12.98 1.28 16.52
C VAL A 285 13.22 2.57 17.30
N PRO A 286 12.34 2.96 18.24
CA PRO A 286 12.43 4.23 18.95
C PRO A 286 13.63 4.27 19.91
N ALA A 287 14.13 5.46 20.24
CA ALA A 287 15.29 5.64 21.14
C ALA A 287 15.11 4.99 22.53
N VAL A 288 13.86 4.95 23.02
CA VAL A 288 13.48 4.29 24.28
C VAL A 288 13.74 2.77 24.29
N ALA A 289 14.01 2.15 23.14
CA ALA A 289 14.41 0.75 23.02
C ALA A 289 15.56 0.39 23.95
N SER A 290 16.57 1.27 24.04
CA SER A 290 17.75 1.08 24.90
C SER A 290 17.35 1.01 26.38
N LEU A 291 16.60 2.01 26.86
CA LEU A 291 16.08 2.08 28.23
C LEU A 291 15.23 0.85 28.58
N VAL A 292 14.36 0.44 27.66
CA VAL A 292 13.48 -0.73 27.86
C VAL A 292 14.30 -2.00 27.92
N HIS A 293 15.23 -2.20 26.98
CA HIS A 293 16.10 -3.37 26.92
C HIS A 293 16.89 -3.57 28.20
N ASP A 294 17.47 -2.50 28.76
CA ASP A 294 18.23 -2.53 30.02
C ASP A 294 17.38 -2.98 31.23
N LYS A 295 16.05 -2.94 31.11
CA LYS A 295 15.10 -3.33 32.15
C LYS A 295 14.42 -4.67 31.88
N LEU A 296 14.61 -5.27 30.69
CA LEU A 296 14.04 -6.58 30.36
C LEU A 296 14.75 -7.69 31.15
N ALA A 297 13.97 -8.59 31.73
CA ALA A 297 14.46 -9.87 32.23
C ALA A 297 14.56 -10.89 31.08
N THR A 298 15.36 -11.95 31.25
CA THR A 298 15.60 -12.98 30.21
C THR A 298 14.33 -13.66 29.69
N ASP A 299 13.27 -13.70 30.50
CA ASP A 299 11.96 -14.29 30.19
C ASP A 299 10.91 -13.24 29.78
N SER A 300 11.30 -11.98 29.59
CA SER A 300 10.38 -10.91 29.24
C SER A 300 9.89 -11.02 27.80
N VAL A 301 8.61 -10.69 27.58
CA VAL A 301 8.00 -10.75 26.24
C VAL A 301 7.75 -9.35 25.71
N VAL A 302 8.23 -9.09 24.50
CA VAL A 302 7.89 -7.88 23.74
C VAL A 302 6.83 -8.21 22.70
N THR A 303 5.65 -7.63 22.88
CA THR A 303 4.44 -7.87 22.08
C THR A 303 4.14 -6.68 21.17
N ALA A 304 4.07 -6.92 19.87
CA ALA A 304 3.59 -5.93 18.90
C ALA A 304 2.05 -5.89 18.90
N ILE A 305 1.47 -4.69 19.04
CA ILE A 305 0.04 -4.44 18.93
C ILE A 305 -0.23 -3.84 17.54
N GLY A 306 -0.85 -4.64 16.68
CA GLY A 306 -1.07 -4.33 15.25
C GLY A 306 -0.31 -5.27 14.31
N GLY A 307 -0.77 -5.33 13.05
CA GLY A 307 -0.15 -6.14 12.00
C GLY A 307 1.27 -5.69 11.64
N GLU A 308 2.01 -6.49 10.87
CA GLU A 308 3.40 -6.19 10.51
C GLU A 308 3.54 -4.90 9.68
N ALA A 309 2.52 -4.55 8.88
CA ALA A 309 2.47 -3.28 8.17
C ALA A 309 2.37 -2.05 9.10
N VAL A 310 1.86 -2.23 10.32
CA VAL A 310 1.65 -1.15 11.31
C VAL A 310 2.81 -1.12 12.32
N VAL A 311 3.23 -2.29 12.81
CA VAL A 311 4.41 -2.47 13.67
C VAL A 311 5.33 -3.52 13.02
N PRO A 312 6.34 -3.08 12.25
CA PRO A 312 7.27 -3.99 11.59
C PRO A 312 7.98 -4.92 12.57
N GLU A 313 8.28 -6.14 12.13
CA GLU A 313 8.96 -7.12 12.98
C GLU A 313 10.37 -6.67 13.36
N SER A 314 11.02 -5.86 12.52
CA SER A 314 12.29 -5.18 12.82
C SER A 314 12.18 -4.26 14.05
N VAL A 315 11.03 -3.58 14.24
CA VAL A 315 10.81 -2.73 15.41
C VAL A 315 10.71 -3.57 16.67
N ARG A 316 9.86 -4.61 16.66
CA ARG A 316 9.67 -5.49 17.82
C ARG A 316 10.99 -6.15 18.26
N LYS A 317 11.76 -6.66 17.30
CA LYS A 317 13.09 -7.24 17.55
C LYS A 317 14.12 -6.20 17.99
N GLY A 318 14.05 -4.97 17.48
CA GLY A 318 14.94 -3.90 17.89
C GLY A 318 14.72 -3.43 19.34
N ILE A 319 13.48 -3.47 19.84
CA ILE A 319 13.20 -3.27 21.27
C ILE A 319 13.84 -4.38 22.12
N LEU A 320 13.80 -5.63 21.64
CA LEU A 320 14.45 -6.76 22.31
C LEU A 320 15.98 -6.68 22.30
N SER A 321 16.60 -6.05 21.30
CA SER A 321 18.06 -5.91 21.20
C SER A 321 18.61 -4.60 21.76
N GLY A 322 17.74 -3.63 22.10
CA GLY A 322 18.13 -2.32 22.60
C GLY A 322 18.76 -1.39 21.56
N VAL A 323 18.83 -1.79 20.29
CA VAL A 323 19.46 -1.00 19.22
C VAL A 323 18.41 -0.12 18.53
N ALA A 324 18.35 1.14 18.95
CA ALA A 324 17.50 2.14 18.31
C ALA A 324 17.92 2.38 16.85
N THR A 325 16.93 2.56 15.97
CA THR A 325 17.12 3.11 14.62
C THR A 325 16.61 4.52 14.66
N LEU A 326 17.54 5.48 14.71
CA LEU A 326 17.21 6.90 14.83
C LEU A 326 16.26 7.31 13.69
N PRO A 327 15.18 8.07 13.99
CA PRO A 327 14.41 8.75 12.95
C PRO A 327 15.35 9.64 12.13
N ALA A 328 15.09 9.77 10.82
CA ALA A 328 15.79 10.76 10.01
C ALA A 328 15.58 12.14 10.65
N SER A 329 16.65 12.71 11.21
CA SER A 329 16.72 14.06 11.74
C SER A 329 16.21 15.05 10.69
N GLN A 330 15.62 16.19 11.07
CA GLN A 330 15.40 17.26 10.09
C GLN A 330 16.77 17.72 9.59
N LEU A 331 17.01 17.72 8.28
CA LEU A 331 18.29 18.13 7.70
C LEU A 331 18.68 19.51 8.25
N SER A 332 19.84 19.61 8.91
CA SER A 332 20.37 20.84 9.50
C SER A 332 21.89 20.89 9.36
N VAL A 333 22.45 22.09 9.37
CA VAL A 333 23.90 22.30 9.36
C VAL A 333 24.42 22.08 10.78
N ALA A 334 25.14 20.98 10.99
CA ALA A 334 25.72 20.63 12.28
C ALA A 334 26.89 21.56 12.66
N ARG A 335 27.75 21.90 11.69
CA ARG A 335 28.85 22.87 11.87
C ARG A 335 29.42 23.33 10.53
N VAL A 336 30.08 24.48 10.55
CA VAL A 336 30.92 24.97 9.44
C VAL A 336 32.29 25.33 9.99
N ASN A 337 33.35 24.81 9.37
CA ASN A 337 34.73 25.07 9.76
C ASN A 337 35.56 25.44 8.53
N ALA A 338 36.53 26.34 8.68
CA ALA A 338 37.58 26.51 7.69
C ALA A 338 38.46 25.25 7.71
N VAL A 339 38.67 24.64 6.55
CA VAL A 339 39.51 23.43 6.41
C VAL A 339 40.76 23.69 5.58
N SER A 340 40.83 24.80 4.86
CA SER A 340 42.07 25.35 4.29
C SER A 340 41.96 26.86 4.16
N ALA A 341 43.03 27.50 3.67
CA ALA A 341 43.02 28.92 3.32
C ALA A 341 42.04 29.27 2.17
N SER A 342 41.56 28.29 1.41
CA SER A 342 40.65 28.48 0.26
C SER A 342 39.36 27.67 0.35
N SER A 343 39.11 26.93 1.45
CA SER A 343 37.89 26.14 1.56
C SER A 343 37.26 26.05 2.96
N PHE A 344 35.93 25.94 2.95
CA PHE A 344 35.09 25.68 4.11
C PHE A 344 34.50 24.28 4.03
N LYS A 345 34.37 23.59 5.16
CA LYS A 345 33.63 22.35 5.28
C LYS A 345 32.34 22.59 6.03
N VAL A 346 31.22 22.33 5.36
CA VAL A 346 29.87 22.33 5.94
C VAL A 346 29.50 20.88 6.24
N VAL A 347 29.22 20.57 7.50
CA VAL A 347 28.81 19.24 7.95
C VAL A 347 27.32 19.28 8.26
N PHE A 348 26.58 18.34 7.70
CA PHE A 348 25.15 18.15 7.95
C PHE A 348 24.96 17.05 8.98
N ASN A 349 23.87 17.12 9.74
CA ASN A 349 23.47 16.05 10.65
C ASN A 349 23.08 14.75 9.91
N GLN A 350 22.73 14.83 8.62
CA GLN A 350 22.43 13.70 7.74
C GLN A 350 22.50 14.12 6.27
N ALA A 351 22.42 13.15 5.35
CA ALA A 351 22.42 13.43 3.92
C ALA A 351 21.15 14.18 3.48
N PRO A 352 21.24 15.26 2.68
CA PRO A 352 20.08 15.83 2.02
C PRO A 352 19.44 14.81 1.09
N ALA A 353 18.11 14.74 1.07
CA ALA A 353 17.38 13.89 0.13
C ALA A 353 17.72 14.21 -1.33
N ASP A 354 18.02 15.47 -1.62
CA ASP A 354 18.52 15.93 -2.91
C ASP A 354 19.60 17.00 -2.72
N SER A 355 20.86 16.61 -2.93
CA SER A 355 22.02 17.49 -2.80
C SER A 355 22.06 18.60 -3.86
N THR A 356 21.32 18.48 -4.97
CA THR A 356 21.27 19.51 -6.03
C THR A 356 20.44 20.72 -5.65
N LYS A 357 19.55 20.58 -4.67
CA LYS A 357 18.71 21.66 -4.13
C LYS A 357 19.40 22.45 -3.02
N VAL A 358 20.55 22.00 -2.55
CA VAL A 358 21.32 22.68 -1.50
C VAL A 358 22.13 23.82 -2.11
N THR A 359 21.90 25.05 -1.66
CA THR A 359 22.63 26.24 -2.12
C THR A 359 23.41 26.86 -0.97
N PHE A 360 24.63 27.32 -1.29
CA PHE A 360 25.56 27.92 -0.34
C PHE A 360 25.82 29.38 -0.74
N THR A 361 25.63 30.31 0.18
CA THR A 361 25.99 31.72 0.00
C THR A 361 27.06 32.11 0.99
N VAL A 362 28.26 32.40 0.49
CA VAL A 362 29.40 32.84 1.32
C VAL A 362 29.62 34.34 1.14
N LYS A 363 29.73 35.08 2.24
CA LYS A 363 30.02 36.51 2.23
C LYS A 363 31.13 36.86 3.21
N ASN A 364 31.98 37.80 2.84
CA ASN A 364 32.82 38.55 3.77
C ASN A 364 32.12 39.88 4.05
N MET A 365 31.59 40.06 5.28
CA MET A 365 30.69 41.16 5.63
C MET A 365 29.48 41.25 4.68
N VAL A 366 29.56 42.08 3.64
CA VAL A 366 28.51 42.28 2.62
C VAL A 366 28.90 41.79 1.23
N THR A 367 30.18 41.50 0.99
CA THR A 367 30.70 41.15 -0.33
C THR A 367 30.59 39.64 -0.57
N PRO A 368 29.86 39.18 -1.59
CA PRO A 368 29.74 37.76 -1.92
C PRO A 368 31.06 37.20 -2.46
N VAL A 369 31.37 35.96 -2.09
CA VAL A 369 32.55 35.23 -2.57
C VAL A 369 32.12 33.97 -3.30
N THR A 370 32.64 33.78 -4.51
CA THR A 370 32.33 32.61 -5.34
C THR A 370 33.03 31.38 -4.78
N VAL A 371 32.25 30.33 -4.53
CA VAL A 371 32.71 29.02 -4.06
C VAL A 371 32.01 27.91 -4.85
N SER A 372 32.72 26.80 -5.04
CA SER A 372 32.20 25.60 -5.69
C SER A 372 32.03 24.49 -4.66
N PRO A 373 30.84 23.93 -4.47
CA PRO A 373 30.59 22.85 -3.51
C PRO A 373 30.94 21.48 -4.10
N THR A 374 31.68 20.67 -3.35
CA THR A 374 31.92 19.24 -3.62
C THR A 374 31.47 18.42 -2.43
N TRP A 375 30.68 17.37 -2.66
CA TRP A 375 30.12 16.53 -1.61
C TRP A 375 30.97 15.26 -1.37
N ASN A 376 30.99 14.77 -0.14
CA ASN A 376 31.48 13.43 0.16
C ASN A 376 30.51 12.34 -0.34
N SER A 377 30.96 11.08 -0.41
CA SER A 377 30.14 9.97 -0.92
C SER A 377 28.87 9.73 -0.10
N ALA A 378 28.91 10.03 1.21
CA ALA A 378 27.76 9.94 2.10
C ALA A 378 26.78 11.12 1.97
N LYS A 379 27.12 12.16 1.20
CA LYS A 379 26.40 13.43 1.06
C LYS A 379 26.11 14.14 2.41
N THR A 380 26.89 13.88 3.44
CA THR A 380 26.77 14.50 4.77
C THR A 380 27.74 15.65 4.98
N GLU A 381 28.72 15.82 4.08
CA GLU A 381 29.71 16.89 4.15
C GLU A 381 29.87 17.54 2.77
N ALA A 382 29.83 18.87 2.74
CA ALA A 382 30.10 19.68 1.55
C ALA A 382 31.35 20.53 1.78
N ILE A 383 32.32 20.42 0.88
CA ILE A 383 33.51 21.26 0.85
C ILE A 383 33.26 22.38 -0.15
N LEU A 384 33.26 23.62 0.33
CA LEU A 384 33.09 24.83 -0.47
C LEU A 384 34.48 25.38 -0.80
N THR A 385 34.90 25.27 -2.05
CA THR A 385 36.24 25.68 -2.49
C THR A 385 36.18 26.96 -3.31
N SER A 386 37.00 27.95 -2.98
CA SER A 386 37.21 29.13 -3.80
C SER A 386 38.43 28.95 -4.71
N SER A 387 38.47 29.68 -5.82
CA SER A 387 39.61 29.69 -6.76
C SER A 387 40.82 30.45 -6.23
N ALA A 388 40.67 31.20 -5.12
CA ALA A 388 41.74 31.93 -4.45
C ALA A 388 41.65 31.75 -2.92
N ASN A 389 42.77 31.97 -2.23
CA ASN A 389 42.78 31.99 -0.76
C ASN A 389 41.90 33.14 -0.25
N PHE A 390 41.11 32.86 0.78
CA PHE A 390 40.35 33.87 1.51
C PHE A 390 41.30 34.82 2.25
N SER A 391 40.99 36.11 2.22
CA SER A 391 41.67 37.11 3.06
C SER A 391 41.36 36.86 4.53
N GLU A 392 42.27 37.23 5.43
CA GLU A 392 42.03 37.15 6.87
C GLU A 392 40.76 37.92 7.29
N GLY A 393 39.89 37.29 8.06
CA GLY A 393 38.62 37.88 8.51
C GLY A 393 37.50 36.87 8.79
N THR A 394 36.35 37.37 9.22
CA THR A 394 35.16 36.56 9.54
C THR A 394 34.21 36.47 8.35
N TYR A 395 33.91 35.25 7.91
CA TYR A 395 32.99 34.94 6.81
C TYR A 395 31.66 34.40 7.33
N SER A 396 30.56 34.75 6.66
CA SER A 396 29.24 34.15 6.89
C SER A 396 28.91 33.14 5.79
N VAL A 397 28.54 31.93 6.17
CA VAL A 397 28.10 30.85 5.27
C VAL A 397 26.62 30.57 5.55
N ALA A 398 25.76 30.96 4.63
CA ALA A 398 24.33 30.66 4.67
C ALA A 398 24.00 29.46 3.78
N VAL A 399 23.18 28.53 4.29
CA VAL A 399 22.84 27.28 3.61
C VAL A 399 21.33 27.17 3.46
N LYS A 400 20.85 26.89 2.25
CA LYS A 400 19.43 26.63 1.97
C LYS A 400 19.24 25.28 1.28
N ASN A 401 18.09 24.65 1.48
CA ASN A 401 17.65 23.49 0.70
C ASN A 401 16.32 23.84 0.01
N GLY A 402 16.37 24.14 -1.30
CA GLY A 402 15.29 24.83 -1.99
C GLY A 402 14.98 26.18 -1.34
N ASP A 403 13.72 26.35 -0.92
CA ASP A 403 13.29 27.57 -0.20
C ASP A 403 13.51 27.51 1.32
N THR A 404 13.91 26.36 1.86
CA THR A 404 14.07 26.17 3.32
C THR A 404 15.44 26.65 3.78
N ASP A 405 15.47 27.56 4.75
CA ASP A 405 16.70 28.04 5.39
C ASP A 405 17.22 27.02 6.43
N LEU A 406 18.46 26.57 6.26
CA LEU A 406 19.13 25.62 7.16
C LEU A 406 20.06 26.30 8.17
N GLY A 407 20.15 27.63 8.13
CA GLY A 407 20.93 28.46 9.05
C GLY A 407 22.13 29.16 8.41
N THR A 408 22.65 30.14 9.15
CA THR A 408 23.87 30.89 8.80
C THR A 408 24.92 30.74 9.89
N SER A 409 26.13 30.32 9.51
CA SER A 409 27.26 30.14 10.42
C SER A 409 28.36 31.16 10.14
N LYS A 410 29.02 31.64 11.20
CA LYS A 410 30.22 32.50 11.10
C LYS A 410 31.47 31.66 11.24
N VAL A 411 32.46 31.91 10.40
CA VAL A 411 33.75 31.20 10.39
C VAL A 411 34.88 32.21 10.26
N ASP A 412 35.86 32.15 11.15
CA ASP A 412 37.06 32.96 11.06
C ASP A 412 38.11 32.27 10.19
N VAL A 413 38.67 33.01 9.23
CA VAL A 413 39.80 32.57 8.40
C VAL A 413 41.04 33.35 8.82
N ALA A 414 42.12 32.63 9.07
CA ALA A 414 43.43 33.18 9.38
C ALA A 414 44.36 33.05 8.17
N ALA A 415 45.34 33.94 8.03
CA ALA A 415 46.34 33.84 6.96
C ALA A 415 47.09 32.49 7.02
N GLN A 416 47.31 31.86 5.86
CA GLN A 416 48.01 30.57 5.77
C GLN A 416 49.44 30.70 6.30
N LYS A 417 49.81 29.86 7.28
CA LYS A 417 51.16 29.85 7.87
C LYS A 417 51.59 28.41 8.15
N ILE A 418 52.91 28.19 8.21
CA ILE A 418 53.48 26.91 8.65
C ILE A 418 53.12 26.73 10.13
N ALA A 419 52.49 25.60 10.47
CA ALA A 419 52.13 25.26 11.84
C ALA A 419 52.94 24.08 12.38
N GLU A 420 53.30 23.13 11.53
CA GLU A 420 54.10 21.97 11.91
C GLU A 420 55.05 21.56 10.77
N ILE A 421 56.29 21.20 11.12
CA ILE A 421 57.24 20.57 10.21
C ILE A 421 57.55 19.19 10.79
N LYS A 422 57.44 18.14 9.97
CA LYS A 422 57.65 16.76 10.40
C LYS A 422 58.61 16.06 9.46
N ILE A 423 59.72 15.55 9.98
CA ILE A 423 60.56 14.61 9.22
C ILE A 423 59.91 13.23 9.37
N THR A 424 59.35 12.72 8.27
CA THR A 424 58.53 11.48 8.24
C THR A 424 59.38 10.22 8.21
N SER A 425 60.62 10.33 7.72
CA SER A 425 61.56 9.22 7.73
C SER A 425 62.11 8.96 9.14
N THR A 426 62.29 7.70 9.50
CA THR A 426 63.05 7.26 10.70
C THR A 426 64.45 6.73 10.33
N LYS A 427 64.68 6.55 9.03
CA LYS A 427 65.94 6.09 8.44
C LYS A 427 66.36 7.02 7.30
N LEU A 428 67.66 7.20 7.11
CA LEU A 428 68.22 7.87 5.94
C LEU A 428 68.59 6.79 4.92
N GLY A 429 67.86 6.75 3.80
CA GLY A 429 68.13 5.81 2.72
C GLY A 429 69.38 6.25 1.95
N VAL A 430 70.50 5.58 2.16
CA VAL A 430 71.78 5.92 1.52
C VAL A 430 71.93 5.15 0.21
N VAL A 431 72.15 5.89 -0.86
CA VAL A 431 72.46 5.36 -2.19
C VAL A 431 73.92 5.67 -2.49
N THR A 432 74.69 4.63 -2.80
CA THR A 432 76.06 4.76 -3.28
C THR A 432 76.03 4.84 -4.80
N ASN A 433 76.69 5.84 -5.39
CA ASN A 433 76.77 5.97 -6.83
C ASN A 433 77.58 4.81 -7.43
N SER A 434 77.00 4.09 -8.39
CA SER A 434 77.61 2.92 -9.03
C SER A 434 78.90 3.22 -9.80
N SER A 435 79.15 4.48 -10.15
CA SER A 435 80.33 4.93 -10.92
C SER A 435 81.45 5.51 -10.05
N ASP A 436 81.18 5.83 -8.78
CA ASP A 436 82.14 6.37 -7.83
C ASP A 436 81.70 6.05 -6.39
N ALA A 437 82.32 5.05 -5.77
CA ALA A 437 81.97 4.56 -4.43
C ALA A 437 82.20 5.59 -3.31
N SER A 438 82.88 6.72 -3.60
CA SER A 438 83.10 7.84 -2.68
C SER A 438 81.97 8.88 -2.70
N LYS A 439 80.96 8.72 -3.57
CA LYS A 439 79.79 9.61 -3.65
C LYS A 439 78.53 8.88 -3.18
N GLN A 440 78.09 9.24 -1.98
CA GLN A 440 76.84 8.75 -1.40
C GLN A 440 75.82 9.87 -1.29
N THR A 441 74.57 9.56 -1.56
CA THR A 441 73.44 10.48 -1.39
C THR A 441 72.43 9.86 -0.44
N GLY A 442 72.08 10.57 0.62
CA GLY A 442 71.06 10.14 1.58
C GLY A 442 69.71 10.74 1.23
N TYR A 443 68.65 9.93 1.27
CA TYR A 443 67.27 10.36 1.06
C TYR A 443 66.45 10.19 2.33
N ALA A 444 65.73 11.24 2.69
CA ALA A 444 64.72 11.24 3.74
C ALA A 444 63.52 12.06 3.28
N THR A 445 62.35 11.81 3.86
CA THR A 445 61.12 12.53 3.55
C THR A 445 60.72 13.45 4.70
N TYR A 446 60.07 14.55 4.35
CA TYR A 446 59.49 15.49 5.29
C TYR A 446 58.12 15.95 4.81
N LEU A 447 57.34 16.45 5.76
CA LEU A 447 55.98 16.93 5.60
C LEU A 447 55.86 18.29 6.30
N VAL A 448 55.24 19.25 5.64
CA VAL A 448 54.94 20.58 6.20
C VAL A 448 53.44 20.73 6.28
N LEU A 449 52.91 21.01 7.46
CA LEU A 449 51.49 21.21 7.69
C LEU A 449 51.20 22.69 7.98
N ASP A 450 50.11 23.18 7.40
CA ASP A 450 49.55 24.48 7.77
C ASP A 450 48.71 24.42 9.06
N GLN A 451 48.18 25.55 9.52
CA GLN A 451 47.36 25.62 10.74
C GLN A 451 46.06 24.80 10.69
N TYR A 452 45.69 24.28 9.52
CA TYR A 452 44.53 23.44 9.29
C TYR A 452 44.91 21.96 9.13
N GLN A 453 46.17 21.60 9.40
CA GLN A 453 46.75 20.27 9.21
C GLN A 453 46.78 19.81 7.75
N ASN A 454 46.71 20.72 6.77
CA ASN A 454 46.89 20.36 5.36
C ASN A 454 48.37 20.29 5.00
N ASP A 455 48.71 19.32 4.15
CA ASP A 455 50.02 19.22 3.54
C ASP A 455 50.26 20.39 2.57
N ILE A 456 51.22 21.25 2.93
CA ILE A 456 51.68 22.39 2.12
C ILE A 456 53.12 22.23 1.66
N THR A 457 53.64 21.00 1.66
CA THR A 457 55.07 20.69 1.43
C THR A 457 55.57 21.16 0.06
N CYS A 458 54.70 21.22 -0.95
CA CYS A 458 55.04 21.71 -2.29
C CYS A 458 54.63 23.18 -2.54
N SER A 459 54.18 23.89 -1.50
CA SER A 459 53.74 25.28 -1.63
C SER A 459 54.91 26.28 -1.58
N GLY A 460 54.71 27.49 -2.12
CA GLY A 460 55.70 28.56 -2.04
C GLY A 460 56.08 28.97 -0.60
N LEU A 461 55.24 28.65 0.40
CA LEU A 461 55.53 28.89 1.82
C LEU A 461 56.57 27.90 2.36
N ALA A 462 56.51 26.63 1.94
CA ALA A 462 57.45 25.59 2.36
C ALA A 462 58.86 25.78 1.77
N ASN A 463 59.00 26.51 0.67
CA ASN A 463 60.28 26.81 0.04
C ASN A 463 61.21 27.67 0.92
N ASN A 464 60.68 28.36 1.93
CA ASN A 464 61.45 29.21 2.83
C ASN A 464 62.02 28.46 4.05
N ILE A 465 61.72 27.16 4.19
CA ILE A 465 62.22 26.33 5.29
C ILE A 465 63.68 25.99 5.05
N ILE A 466 64.52 26.21 6.07
CA ILE A 466 65.95 25.91 6.00
C ILE A 466 66.21 24.61 6.74
N PHE A 467 66.76 23.63 6.02
CA PHE A 467 67.21 22.35 6.59
C PHE A 467 68.73 22.30 6.73
N GLN A 468 69.18 21.76 7.86
CA GLN A 468 70.59 21.64 8.21
C GLN A 468 70.90 20.22 8.66
N SER A 469 72.10 19.73 8.36
CA SER A 469 72.61 18.47 8.87
C SER A 469 74.06 18.60 9.30
N GLY A 470 74.46 17.85 10.33
CA GLY A 470 75.84 17.82 10.82
C GLY A 470 76.82 17.06 9.91
N VAL A 471 76.32 16.30 8.93
CA VAL A 471 77.15 15.42 8.08
C VAL A 471 77.32 15.90 6.64
N GLY A 472 76.58 16.93 6.20
CA GLY A 472 76.57 17.39 4.81
C GLY A 472 75.56 18.50 4.50
N SER A 473 75.51 18.93 3.24
CA SER A 473 74.49 19.87 2.74
C SER A 473 73.17 19.17 2.52
N VAL A 474 72.06 19.84 2.85
CA VAL A 474 70.70 19.32 2.65
C VAL A 474 70.04 20.14 1.56
N GLU A 475 69.74 19.50 0.43
CA GLU A 475 68.88 20.05 -0.61
C GLU A 475 67.46 19.57 -0.37
N VAL A 476 66.49 20.47 -0.51
CA VAL A 476 65.09 20.19 -0.22
C VAL A 476 64.22 20.54 -1.41
N LYS A 477 63.35 19.62 -1.79
CA LYS A 477 62.39 19.82 -2.87
C LYS A 477 61.21 18.87 -2.73
N ASP A 478 59.99 19.39 -2.79
CA ASP A 478 58.73 18.62 -2.88
C ASP A 478 58.63 17.44 -1.89
N GLY A 479 58.99 17.68 -0.61
CA GLY A 479 58.90 16.66 0.45
C GLY A 479 60.07 15.69 0.53
N LEU A 480 61.08 15.86 -0.34
CA LEU A 480 62.33 15.11 -0.32
C LEU A 480 63.46 15.93 0.27
N LEU A 481 64.17 15.34 1.23
CA LEU A 481 65.46 15.78 1.76
C LEU A 481 66.55 14.96 1.08
N THR A 482 67.44 15.65 0.35
CA THR A 482 68.63 15.06 -0.27
C THR A 482 69.85 15.52 0.51
N VAL A 483 70.49 14.59 1.22
CA VAL A 483 71.69 14.86 2.01
C VAL A 483 72.91 14.47 1.19
N THR A 484 73.72 15.46 0.84
CA THR A 484 75.02 15.27 0.18
C THR A 484 76.15 15.48 1.19
N PRO A 485 77.03 14.49 1.42
CA PRO A 485 78.13 14.63 2.37
C PRO A 485 79.08 15.75 1.97
N ASN A 486 79.65 16.45 2.97
CA ASN A 486 80.69 17.46 2.72
C ASN A 486 82.05 16.80 2.42
N THR A 487 83.04 17.57 1.95
CA THR A 487 84.37 17.08 1.54
C THR A 487 85.18 16.39 2.65
N THR A 488 84.77 16.54 3.91
CA THR A 488 85.36 15.91 5.10
C THR A 488 84.65 14.60 5.51
N ASN A 489 83.43 14.34 5.00
CA ASN A 489 82.54 13.26 5.43
C ASN A 489 82.11 12.36 4.26
N SER A 490 83.04 11.92 3.40
CA SER A 490 82.76 11.27 2.10
C SER A 490 81.90 9.99 2.13
N ASN A 491 81.57 9.45 3.30
CA ASN A 491 80.78 8.23 3.47
C ASN A 491 79.69 8.45 4.54
N LEU A 492 78.43 8.58 4.14
CA LEU A 492 77.28 8.71 5.04
C LEU A 492 77.05 7.44 5.88
N MET A 493 77.41 6.26 5.38
CA MET A 493 77.26 4.99 6.11
C MET A 493 78.22 4.83 7.31
N GLN A 494 79.21 5.71 7.48
CA GLN A 494 80.07 5.70 8.67
C GLN A 494 79.36 6.23 9.92
N PHE A 495 78.26 6.95 9.74
CA PHE A 495 77.45 7.47 10.82
C PHE A 495 76.28 6.52 11.08
N SER A 496 76.23 5.92 12.27
CA SER A 496 75.09 5.08 12.66
C SER A 496 73.77 5.86 12.70
N THR A 497 73.85 7.19 12.91
CA THR A 497 72.73 8.11 12.88
C THR A 497 73.12 9.46 12.28
N VAL A 498 72.17 10.10 11.59
CA VAL A 498 72.29 11.44 11.01
C VAL A 498 71.19 12.32 11.59
N VAL A 499 71.57 13.45 12.18
CA VAL A 499 70.61 14.44 12.69
C VAL A 499 70.30 15.45 11.60
N ILE A 500 69.01 15.69 11.38
CA ILE A 500 68.51 16.73 10.48
C ILE A 500 67.62 17.67 11.28
N THR A 501 67.86 18.98 11.14
CA THR A 501 67.04 20.03 11.74
C THR A 501 66.45 20.92 10.66
N GLY A 502 65.12 21.05 10.61
CA GLY A 502 64.41 21.99 9.76
C GLY A 502 63.84 23.13 10.60
N TYR A 503 63.97 24.37 10.14
CA TYR A 503 63.36 25.52 10.81
C TYR A 503 62.82 26.54 9.81
N ASP A 504 61.68 27.15 10.14
CA ASP A 504 61.16 28.31 9.44
C ASP A 504 61.32 29.57 10.31
N SER A 505 62.01 30.58 9.75
CA SER A 505 62.26 31.84 10.45
C SER A 505 61.03 32.75 10.56
N THR A 506 59.99 32.51 9.75
CA THR A 506 58.78 33.34 9.72
C THR A 506 57.75 32.92 10.76
N SER A 507 57.50 31.60 10.90
CA SER A 507 56.55 31.03 11.86
C SER A 507 57.19 30.63 13.19
N GLY A 508 58.53 30.49 13.25
CA GLY A 508 59.25 30.03 14.44
C GLY A 508 59.13 28.52 14.71
N VAL A 509 58.55 27.75 13.79
CA VAL A 509 58.38 26.29 13.91
C VAL A 509 59.68 25.60 13.52
N SER A 510 60.12 24.62 14.33
CA SER A 510 61.33 23.83 14.08
C SER A 510 61.12 22.36 14.41
N VAL A 511 61.81 21.48 13.68
CA VAL A 511 61.85 20.05 13.94
C VAL A 511 63.27 19.53 13.88
N THR A 512 63.61 18.62 14.78
CA THR A 512 64.89 17.89 14.77
C THR A 512 64.61 16.40 14.84
N SER A 513 65.14 15.63 13.89
CA SER A 513 65.02 14.17 13.88
C SER A 513 66.37 13.50 13.67
N THR A 514 66.57 12.38 14.36
CA THR A 514 67.75 11.52 14.26
C THR A 514 67.40 10.30 13.41
N LEU A 515 68.02 10.16 12.24
CA LEU A 515 67.73 9.11 11.25
C LEU A 515 68.83 8.06 11.24
N THR A 516 68.49 6.78 11.27
CA THR A 516 69.49 5.69 11.12
C THR A 516 69.80 5.40 9.66
N THR A 517 71.06 5.23 9.26
CA THR A 517 71.43 5.03 7.84
C THR A 517 71.15 3.61 7.36
N SER A 518 70.56 3.44 6.17
CA SER A 518 70.22 2.12 5.61
C SER A 518 70.27 2.11 4.07
N THR A 519 70.55 0.96 3.44
CA THR A 519 70.68 0.83 1.97
C THR A 519 69.41 0.31 1.28
N GLN A 520 69.04 0.95 0.16
CA GLN A 520 68.20 0.50 -0.98
C GLN A 520 66.66 0.72 -0.98
N ILE A 521 66.14 1.00 -2.18
CA ILE A 521 64.84 1.58 -2.60
C ILE A 521 63.70 0.52 -2.73
N GLY A 522 62.47 0.83 -2.24
CA GLY A 522 61.23 0.65 -3.03
C GLY A 522 60.34 -0.62 -2.95
N THR A 523 60.25 -1.37 -1.85
CA THR A 523 59.30 -2.52 -1.72
C THR A 523 58.09 -2.23 -0.80
N LEU A 524 57.08 -3.11 -0.75
CA LEU A 524 56.06 -3.10 0.31
C LEU A 524 56.61 -3.78 1.57
N SER A 525 56.45 -3.18 2.75
CA SER A 525 56.81 -3.81 4.03
C SER A 525 55.67 -4.64 4.64
N ASP A 526 54.43 -4.39 4.22
CA ASP A 526 53.23 -5.12 4.68
C ASP A 526 52.08 -4.97 3.68
N PHE A 527 51.27 -6.02 3.54
CA PHE A 527 50.02 -5.99 2.78
C PHE A 527 49.03 -6.96 3.42
N GLN A 528 47.85 -6.47 3.80
CA GLN A 528 46.79 -7.27 4.43
C GLN A 528 45.46 -7.10 3.71
N LEU A 529 44.91 -8.21 3.21
CA LEU A 529 43.56 -8.30 2.67
C LEU A 529 42.53 -8.28 3.81
N GLY A 530 41.41 -7.59 3.57
CA GLY A 530 40.25 -7.51 4.46
C GLY A 530 39.00 -8.04 3.79
N ASP A 531 37.82 -7.59 4.23
CA ASP A 531 36.54 -8.15 3.80
C ASP A 531 36.24 -7.94 2.30
N LEU A 532 35.52 -8.90 1.73
CA LEU A 532 34.96 -8.83 0.38
C LEU A 532 33.59 -8.14 0.40
N LYS A 533 33.39 -7.11 -0.41
CA LYS A 533 32.12 -6.37 -0.51
C LYS A 533 31.62 -6.26 -1.94
N ASN A 534 30.30 -6.29 -2.09
CA ASN A 534 29.59 -5.95 -3.31
C ASN A 534 28.61 -4.81 -3.02
N ALA A 535 28.46 -3.86 -3.95
CA ALA A 535 27.64 -2.67 -3.75
C ALA A 535 26.14 -2.99 -3.53
N ASP A 536 25.66 -4.10 -4.09
CA ASP A 536 24.25 -4.53 -4.04
C ASP A 536 24.00 -5.56 -2.92
N GLY A 537 24.99 -5.82 -2.06
CA GLY A 537 24.87 -6.82 -0.99
C GLY A 537 24.78 -8.27 -1.47
N LYS A 538 25.13 -8.53 -2.73
CA LYS A 538 25.13 -9.89 -3.29
C LYS A 538 26.25 -10.73 -2.70
N VAL A 539 26.05 -12.04 -2.74
CA VAL A 539 27.06 -13.05 -2.35
C VAL A 539 27.74 -13.58 -3.61
N LEU A 540 29.04 -13.89 -3.52
CA LEU A 540 29.81 -14.44 -4.62
C LEU A 540 29.23 -15.80 -5.04
N THR A 541 28.53 -15.83 -6.17
CA THR A 541 27.75 -16.97 -6.65
C THR A 541 28.26 -17.44 -8.02
N ASP A 542 28.32 -18.75 -8.21
CA ASP A 542 28.68 -19.38 -9.47
C ASP A 542 27.74 -18.95 -10.62
N GLY A 543 28.32 -18.72 -11.81
CA GLY A 543 27.61 -18.22 -12.99
C GLY A 543 27.32 -16.71 -13.01
N ASP A 544 27.42 -16.00 -11.88
CA ASP A 544 27.25 -14.54 -11.82
C ASP A 544 28.56 -13.81 -12.19
N SER A 545 28.83 -13.73 -13.48
CA SER A 545 29.97 -12.98 -14.03
C SER A 545 29.73 -11.46 -14.11
N SER A 546 28.51 -11.01 -13.81
CA SER A 546 28.11 -9.60 -13.91
C SER A 546 28.38 -8.81 -12.62
N SER A 547 28.28 -9.48 -11.47
CA SER A 547 28.51 -8.87 -10.17
C SER A 547 30.00 -8.74 -9.88
N ILE A 548 30.44 -7.51 -9.63
CA ILE A 548 31.82 -7.19 -9.28
C ILE A 548 31.94 -7.07 -7.76
N PHE A 549 32.96 -7.69 -7.19
CA PHE A 549 33.27 -7.62 -5.77
C PHE A 549 34.61 -6.91 -5.57
N TYR A 550 34.74 -6.16 -4.49
CA TYR A 550 35.99 -5.50 -4.12
C TYR A 550 36.43 -5.97 -2.74
N ALA A 551 37.67 -6.45 -2.65
CA ALA A 551 38.29 -6.77 -1.38
C ALA A 551 38.99 -5.53 -0.83
N ASN A 552 38.69 -5.18 0.42
CA ASN A 552 39.43 -4.14 1.11
C ASN A 552 40.87 -4.61 1.39
N TYR A 553 41.80 -3.67 1.52
CA TYR A 553 43.17 -4.00 1.92
C TYR A 553 43.81 -2.84 2.71
N THR A 554 44.88 -3.16 3.43
CA THR A 554 45.82 -2.18 4.00
C THR A 554 47.23 -2.52 3.53
N ALA A 555 48.01 -1.52 3.12
CA ALA A 555 49.37 -1.73 2.64
C ALA A 555 50.32 -0.70 3.25
N LYS A 556 51.58 -1.09 3.45
CA LYS A 556 52.65 -0.20 3.92
C LYS A 556 53.83 -0.22 2.96
N ASP A 557 54.36 0.95 2.63
CA ASP A 557 55.62 1.08 1.89
C ASP A 557 56.80 0.53 2.70
N ILE A 558 58.01 0.43 2.12
CA ILE A 558 59.20 -0.09 2.81
C ILE A 558 59.60 0.74 4.04
N SER A 559 59.16 2.00 4.06
CA SER A 559 59.40 2.95 5.15
C SER A 559 58.39 2.80 6.30
N GLY A 560 57.37 1.95 6.14
CA GLY A 560 56.32 1.67 7.12
C GLY A 560 55.11 2.62 7.04
N ASN A 561 55.04 3.50 6.04
CA ASN A 561 53.92 4.41 5.85
C ASN A 561 52.77 3.72 5.11
N PRO A 562 51.50 3.99 5.47
CA PRO A 562 50.35 3.51 4.70
C PRO A 562 50.41 3.98 3.24
N THR A 563 50.14 3.08 2.30
CA THR A 563 50.09 3.40 0.87
C THR A 563 48.89 2.76 0.20
N THR A 564 48.34 3.45 -0.79
CA THR A 564 47.29 2.94 -1.70
C THR A 564 47.71 3.09 -3.16
N ASP A 565 48.94 3.54 -3.42
CA ASP A 565 49.43 3.86 -4.76
C ASP A 565 49.49 2.61 -5.64
N TYR A 566 48.92 2.71 -6.84
CA TYR A 566 48.82 1.61 -7.78
C TYR A 566 50.20 1.07 -8.19
N GLN A 567 51.18 1.94 -8.45
CA GLN A 567 52.52 1.52 -8.88
C GLN A 567 53.29 0.85 -7.75
N ILE A 568 53.18 1.38 -6.52
CA ILE A 568 53.83 0.78 -5.34
C ILE A 568 53.22 -0.59 -5.03
N ILE A 569 51.90 -0.75 -5.14
CA ILE A 569 51.23 -2.02 -4.87
C ILE A 569 51.50 -3.05 -5.97
N MET A 570 51.37 -2.64 -7.23
CA MET A 570 51.63 -3.50 -8.40
C MET A 570 53.06 -4.04 -8.40
N ASN A 571 54.05 -3.21 -8.06
CA ASN A 571 55.46 -3.61 -8.02
C ASN A 571 55.86 -4.30 -6.70
N GLY A 572 55.09 -4.10 -5.63
CA GLY A 572 55.38 -4.64 -4.30
C GLY A 572 54.82 -6.04 -4.02
N LEU A 573 53.86 -6.49 -4.82
CA LEU A 573 53.23 -7.81 -4.72
C LEU A 573 53.78 -8.80 -5.76
N ILE A 574 53.72 -10.08 -5.41
CA ILE A 574 53.96 -11.19 -6.33
C ILE A 574 52.64 -11.48 -7.04
N LEU A 575 52.60 -11.16 -8.34
CA LEU A 575 51.43 -11.29 -9.20
C LEU A 575 51.71 -12.28 -10.33
N HIS A 576 50.65 -12.87 -10.88
CA HIS A 576 50.71 -13.71 -12.08
C HIS A 576 49.75 -13.19 -13.17
N GLY A 577 49.81 -13.76 -14.37
CA GLY A 577 48.92 -13.39 -15.48
C GLY A 577 48.56 -14.61 -16.32
N ASP A 578 47.47 -14.52 -17.09
CA ASP A 578 47.09 -15.53 -18.07
C ASP A 578 47.77 -15.22 -19.41
N ALA A 579 48.37 -16.22 -20.07
CA ALA A 579 48.92 -16.07 -21.40
C ALA A 579 47.79 -15.98 -22.44
N GLY A 580 47.28 -14.76 -22.70
CA GLY A 580 46.20 -14.47 -23.63
C GLY A 580 46.52 -13.35 -24.64
N ALA A 581 45.81 -13.38 -25.77
CA ALA A 581 46.20 -12.88 -27.11
C ALA A 581 46.46 -11.36 -27.33
N THR A 582 46.56 -10.51 -26.30
CA THR A 582 46.80 -9.05 -26.47
C THR A 582 47.85 -8.44 -25.53
N GLY A 583 48.76 -9.26 -24.97
CA GLY A 583 49.95 -8.77 -24.28
C GLY A 583 49.85 -8.85 -22.76
N ASN A 584 50.99 -9.10 -22.12
CA ASN A 584 51.17 -9.48 -20.72
C ASN A 584 50.56 -8.48 -19.71
N GLU A 585 49.44 -8.80 -19.08
CA GLU A 585 49.03 -8.18 -17.81
C GLU A 585 49.32 -9.14 -16.64
N ILE A 586 50.42 -8.90 -15.93
CA ILE A 586 50.80 -9.62 -14.71
C ILE A 586 50.11 -8.92 -13.52
N ASN A 587 48.79 -9.09 -13.36
CA ASN A 587 47.98 -8.35 -12.38
C ASN A 587 47.11 -9.23 -11.45
N GLN A 588 47.26 -10.54 -11.47
CA GLN A 588 46.40 -11.46 -10.70
C GLN A 588 47.03 -11.90 -9.38
N LEU A 589 46.19 -11.96 -8.34
CA LEU A 589 46.50 -12.61 -7.07
C LEU A 589 46.20 -14.11 -7.16
N THR A 590 46.92 -14.91 -6.36
CA THR A 590 46.70 -16.36 -6.32
C THR A 590 45.36 -16.68 -5.66
N THR A 591 44.48 -17.35 -6.39
CA THR A 591 43.23 -17.91 -5.85
C THR A 591 43.34 -19.43 -5.72
N SER A 592 42.62 -20.01 -4.76
CA SER A 592 42.66 -21.46 -4.52
C SER A 592 42.03 -22.29 -5.66
N HIS A 593 41.18 -21.69 -6.50
CA HIS A 593 40.46 -22.37 -7.59
C HIS A 593 40.26 -21.42 -8.79
N SER A 594 40.22 -21.97 -10.01
CA SER A 594 40.04 -21.20 -11.26
C SER A 594 38.66 -20.58 -11.47
N TYR A 595 37.68 -20.91 -10.60
CA TYR A 595 36.32 -20.36 -10.63
C TYR A 595 36.24 -18.92 -10.10
N VAL A 596 37.27 -18.43 -9.42
CA VAL A 596 37.32 -17.06 -8.89
C VAL A 596 38.59 -16.38 -9.37
N LYS A 597 38.42 -15.19 -9.95
CA LYS A 597 39.53 -14.36 -10.44
C LYS A 597 39.66 -13.13 -9.55
N ALA A 598 40.86 -12.88 -9.04
CA ALA A 598 41.20 -11.71 -8.22
C ALA A 598 42.32 -10.89 -8.90
N THR A 599 42.02 -9.65 -9.29
CA THR A 599 42.95 -8.76 -10.01
C THR A 599 43.23 -7.48 -9.23
N ILE A 600 44.46 -6.96 -9.39
CA ILE A 600 44.82 -5.60 -9.01
C ILE A 600 44.53 -4.69 -10.20
N GLU A 601 43.59 -3.76 -10.02
CA GLU A 601 43.22 -2.78 -11.05
C GLU A 601 43.39 -1.36 -10.49
N LYS A 602 43.40 -0.37 -11.37
CA LYS A 602 43.30 1.04 -10.96
C LYS A 602 41.90 1.31 -10.44
N ASP A 603 41.78 2.11 -9.39
CA ASP A 603 40.47 2.57 -8.91
C ASP A 603 39.76 3.33 -10.05
N PRO A 604 38.51 2.96 -10.40
CA PRO A 604 37.74 3.65 -11.44
C PRO A 604 37.55 5.15 -11.18
N THR A 605 37.62 5.57 -9.91
CA THR A 605 37.45 6.96 -9.47
C THR A 605 38.76 7.71 -9.26
N ASP A 606 39.87 6.99 -9.07
CA ASP A 606 41.20 7.57 -8.86
C ASP A 606 42.31 6.65 -9.42
N SER A 607 42.77 6.95 -10.63
CA SER A 607 43.74 6.13 -11.34
C SER A 607 45.11 5.98 -10.65
N THR A 608 45.37 6.75 -9.59
CA THR A 608 46.59 6.66 -8.77
C THR A 608 46.47 5.57 -7.69
N LYS A 609 45.26 5.10 -7.39
CA LYS A 609 45.00 4.08 -6.35
C LYS A 609 44.81 2.68 -6.93
N ALA A 610 45.21 1.66 -6.19
CA ALA A 610 44.88 0.27 -6.51
C ALA A 610 43.56 -0.17 -5.86
N VAL A 611 42.83 -1.05 -6.55
CA VAL A 611 41.71 -1.82 -6.02
C VAL A 611 41.94 -3.32 -6.23
N VAL A 612 41.46 -4.13 -5.30
CA VAL A 612 41.46 -5.61 -5.44
C VAL A 612 40.07 -6.02 -5.91
N LYS A 613 39.94 -6.30 -7.21
CA LYS A 613 38.68 -6.71 -7.83
C LYS A 613 38.57 -8.22 -7.85
N VAL A 614 37.40 -8.74 -7.52
CA VAL A 614 37.12 -10.18 -7.48
C VAL A 614 35.84 -10.45 -8.27
N VAL A 615 35.89 -11.45 -9.16
CA VAL A 615 34.75 -11.87 -9.99
C VAL A 615 34.66 -13.40 -10.04
N ALA A 616 33.44 -13.93 -10.15
CA ALA A 616 33.22 -15.34 -10.48
C ALA A 616 33.48 -15.55 -11.98
N SER A 617 34.24 -16.60 -12.32
CA SER A 617 34.59 -16.94 -13.69
C SER A 617 33.44 -17.72 -14.36
N SER A 618 33.14 -17.42 -15.63
CA SER A 618 32.05 -18.03 -16.41
C SER A 618 32.39 -19.44 -16.93
N ALA A 619 33.15 -20.23 -16.18
CA ALA A 619 33.53 -21.58 -16.60
C ALA A 619 32.35 -22.55 -16.38
N ASN A 620 31.76 -22.92 -17.50
CA ASN A 620 30.59 -23.77 -17.78
C ASN A 620 30.44 -25.10 -17.00
N THR A 621 30.35 -25.08 -15.66
CA THR A 621 29.95 -26.24 -14.84
C THR A 621 29.25 -25.76 -13.57
N SER A 622 27.96 -26.08 -13.39
CA SER A 622 27.26 -25.75 -12.14
C SER A 622 27.96 -26.41 -10.96
N LEU A 623 28.39 -25.64 -9.97
CA LEU A 623 29.00 -26.20 -8.76
C LEU A 623 28.10 -27.27 -8.12
N ALA A 624 28.68 -28.40 -7.72
CA ALA A 624 27.95 -29.45 -7.02
C ALA A 624 27.59 -29.04 -5.57
N MET A 625 28.46 -28.23 -4.94
CA MET A 625 28.34 -27.75 -3.57
C MET A 625 29.08 -26.42 -3.41
N ASP A 626 28.79 -25.69 -2.32
CA ASP A 626 29.52 -24.47 -1.94
C ASP A 626 31.00 -24.75 -1.77
N MET A 627 31.84 -23.88 -2.34
CA MET A 627 33.29 -24.04 -2.30
C MET A 627 33.94 -22.92 -1.49
N PRO A 628 34.63 -23.25 -0.38
CA PRO A 628 35.53 -22.31 0.27
C PRO A 628 36.56 -21.83 -0.74
N THR A 629 36.82 -20.53 -0.81
CA THR A 629 37.79 -19.93 -1.74
C THR A 629 38.76 -19.06 -0.96
N VAL A 630 40.05 -19.25 -1.18
CA VAL A 630 41.11 -18.47 -0.54
C VAL A 630 41.81 -17.62 -1.59
N ILE A 631 41.90 -16.32 -1.35
CA ILE A 631 42.67 -15.37 -2.14
C ILE A 631 43.93 -15.05 -1.35
N THR A 632 45.11 -15.18 -1.97
CA THR A 632 46.41 -14.98 -1.32
C THR A 632 47.18 -13.86 -2.01
N ALA A 633 47.64 -12.90 -1.21
CA ALA A 633 48.59 -11.88 -1.62
C ALA A 633 49.94 -12.12 -0.92
N MET A 634 51.04 -12.02 -1.64
CA MET A 634 52.39 -12.13 -1.08
C MET A 634 53.23 -10.93 -1.52
N THR A 635 53.93 -10.31 -0.58
CA THR A 635 54.91 -9.25 -0.88
C THR A 635 56.26 -9.84 -1.25
N TRP A 636 57.08 -9.10 -2.01
CA TRP A 636 58.47 -9.51 -2.31
C TRP A 636 59.36 -9.66 -1.05
N THR A 637 58.94 -9.11 0.08
CA THR A 637 59.63 -9.27 1.38
C THR A 637 59.28 -10.58 2.09
N GLY A 638 58.41 -11.42 1.49
CA GLY A 638 58.05 -12.75 2.00
C GLY A 638 56.86 -12.77 2.96
N LYS A 639 56.21 -11.63 3.22
CA LYS A 639 54.95 -11.61 3.99
C LYS A 639 53.76 -11.99 3.14
N THR A 640 52.90 -12.86 3.67
CA THR A 640 51.66 -13.33 3.05
C THR A 640 50.43 -12.81 3.77
N SER A 641 49.35 -12.59 3.03
CA SER A 641 48.02 -12.31 3.54
C SER A 641 46.99 -13.11 2.76
N THR A 642 45.99 -13.64 3.47
CA THR A 642 44.93 -14.47 2.91
C THR A 642 43.56 -13.90 3.24
N LEU A 643 42.64 -13.99 2.29
CA LEU A 643 41.22 -13.73 2.44
C LEU A 643 40.44 -15.02 2.14
N THR A 644 39.68 -15.51 3.12
CA THR A 644 38.80 -16.66 2.94
C THR A 644 37.37 -16.20 2.68
N THR A 645 36.81 -16.63 1.56
CA THR A 645 35.41 -16.41 1.18
C THR A 645 34.77 -17.75 0.77
N THR A 646 33.49 -17.76 0.40
CA THR A 646 32.80 -18.95 -0.13
C THR A 646 32.15 -18.59 -1.47
N LEU A 647 32.48 -19.37 -2.50
CA LEU A 647 31.76 -19.33 -3.78
C LEU A 647 30.52 -20.22 -3.64
N LYS A 648 29.34 -19.61 -3.72
CA LYS A 648 28.05 -20.28 -3.55
C LYS A 648 27.58 -20.95 -4.85
N LYS A 649 26.91 -22.10 -4.73
CA LYS A 649 26.21 -22.73 -5.86
C LYS A 649 25.02 -21.86 -6.32
N ALA A 650 24.74 -21.84 -7.63
CA ALA A 650 23.56 -21.16 -8.20
C ALA A 650 22.22 -21.66 -7.60
N SER A 651 21.28 -20.75 -7.35
CA SER A 651 19.95 -21.08 -6.80
C SER A 651 19.12 -21.90 -7.79
N THR A 652 18.56 -23.02 -7.32
CA THR A 652 17.64 -23.89 -8.07
C THR A 652 16.45 -24.27 -7.21
N ALA A 653 15.27 -24.48 -7.79
CA ALA A 653 14.08 -24.89 -7.06
C ALA A 653 14.27 -26.22 -6.32
N ASP A 654 14.12 -26.21 -4.99
CA ASP A 654 14.31 -27.38 -4.14
C ASP A 654 13.00 -27.84 -3.48
N THR A 655 12.23 -26.93 -2.88
CA THR A 655 10.95 -27.28 -2.24
C THR A 655 9.81 -26.62 -2.98
N PHE A 656 8.77 -27.39 -3.34
CA PHE A 656 7.58 -26.89 -4.01
C PHE A 656 6.33 -27.40 -3.28
N ILE A 657 5.50 -26.49 -2.79
CA ILE A 657 4.30 -26.81 -2.00
C ILE A 657 3.07 -26.26 -2.72
N LEU A 658 2.15 -27.16 -3.10
CA LEU A 658 0.84 -26.81 -3.61
C LEU A 658 -0.11 -26.46 -2.46
N MET A 659 -0.89 -25.40 -2.62
CA MET A 659 -1.83 -24.92 -1.61
C MET A 659 -3.26 -24.93 -2.15
N ALA A 660 -4.24 -25.09 -1.27
CA ALA A 660 -5.65 -25.13 -1.66
C ALA A 660 -6.13 -23.75 -2.18
N PRO A 661 -6.91 -23.70 -3.28
CA PRO A 661 -7.50 -22.46 -3.78
C PRO A 661 -8.57 -21.92 -2.83
N ALA A 662 -8.80 -20.60 -2.88
CA ALA A 662 -9.83 -19.94 -2.09
C ALA A 662 -11.26 -20.25 -2.58
N ASN A 663 -11.42 -20.57 -3.87
CA ASN A 663 -12.70 -20.87 -4.50
C ASN A 663 -12.72 -22.31 -5.04
N SER A 664 -13.91 -22.92 -5.07
CA SER A 664 -14.10 -24.22 -5.72
C SER A 664 -13.93 -24.09 -7.25
N ILE A 665 -13.39 -25.14 -7.86
CA ILE A 665 -13.19 -25.24 -9.31
C ILE A 665 -14.31 -26.09 -9.90
N ALA A 666 -15.05 -25.58 -10.88
CA ALA A 666 -16.12 -26.30 -11.55
C ALA A 666 -15.65 -26.99 -12.85
N VAL A 667 -16.42 -27.98 -13.32
CA VAL A 667 -16.23 -28.61 -14.63
C VAL A 667 -16.25 -27.55 -15.74
N GLY A 668 -15.25 -27.60 -16.61
CA GLY A 668 -15.07 -26.63 -17.70
C GLY A 668 -14.32 -25.37 -17.28
N GLU A 669 -13.89 -25.24 -16.01
CA GLU A 669 -13.09 -24.12 -15.54
C GLU A 669 -11.60 -24.49 -15.44
N ASN A 670 -10.76 -23.56 -15.85
CA ASN A 670 -9.35 -23.51 -15.48
C ASN A 670 -9.19 -22.53 -14.33
N LYS A 671 -8.49 -22.92 -13.27
CA LYS A 671 -8.31 -22.05 -12.10
C LYS A 671 -6.88 -22.06 -11.57
N GLU A 672 -6.39 -20.88 -11.22
CA GLU A 672 -5.11 -20.75 -10.52
C GLU A 672 -5.18 -21.32 -9.09
N ILE A 673 -4.13 -22.05 -8.70
CA ILE A 673 -3.91 -22.50 -7.32
C ILE A 673 -2.65 -21.87 -6.75
N PRO A 674 -2.67 -21.46 -5.47
CA PRO A 674 -1.49 -20.93 -4.82
C PRO A 674 -0.41 -22.00 -4.67
N PHE A 675 0.85 -21.58 -4.75
CA PHE A 675 2.01 -22.43 -4.49
C PHE A 675 3.11 -21.65 -3.76
N SER A 676 4.02 -22.37 -3.12
CA SER A 676 5.25 -21.83 -2.56
C SER A 676 6.43 -22.61 -3.12
N CYS A 677 7.35 -21.93 -3.81
CA CYS A 677 8.61 -22.51 -4.27
C CYS A 677 9.77 -21.88 -3.52
N LEU A 678 10.62 -22.71 -2.93
CA LEU A 678 11.82 -22.29 -2.21
C LEU A 678 13.05 -22.91 -2.87
N ASP A 679 14.14 -22.15 -2.92
CA ASP A 679 15.45 -22.67 -3.27
C ASP A 679 16.05 -23.51 -2.12
N GLN A 680 17.23 -24.11 -2.35
CA GLN A 680 17.93 -24.92 -1.36
C GLN A 680 18.29 -24.18 -0.04
N ASN A 681 18.23 -22.85 -0.04
CA ASN A 681 18.57 -21.99 1.10
C ASN A 681 17.31 -21.42 1.78
N GLY A 682 16.11 -21.78 1.32
CA GLY A 682 14.85 -21.27 1.85
C GLY A 682 14.43 -19.89 1.31
N ALA A 683 15.09 -19.39 0.26
CA ALA A 683 14.66 -18.17 -0.42
C ALA A 683 13.52 -18.48 -1.40
N ALA A 684 12.51 -17.61 -1.44
CA ALA A 684 11.35 -17.80 -2.32
C ALA A 684 11.71 -17.55 -3.79
N LEU A 685 11.34 -18.49 -4.65
CA LEU A 685 11.46 -18.40 -6.10
C LEU A 685 10.08 -18.14 -6.70
N THR A 686 9.93 -17.00 -7.38
CA THR A 686 8.64 -16.58 -7.96
C THR A 686 8.66 -16.50 -9.48
N LYS A 687 9.85 -16.44 -10.11
CA LYS A 687 9.98 -16.32 -11.57
C LYS A 687 9.92 -17.66 -12.27
N MET A 688 9.35 -17.66 -13.47
CA MET A 688 9.24 -18.85 -14.31
C MET A 688 10.60 -19.45 -14.68
N ASP A 689 11.63 -18.60 -14.83
CA ASP A 689 12.99 -19.04 -15.13
C ASP A 689 13.70 -19.73 -13.97
N ASP A 690 13.33 -19.42 -12.73
CA ASP A 690 13.99 -19.91 -11.52
C ASP A 690 13.40 -21.25 -11.05
N ILE A 691 12.19 -21.59 -11.50
CA ILE A 691 11.47 -22.83 -11.12
C ILE A 691 11.66 -23.99 -12.11
N LYS A 692 12.72 -23.93 -12.93
CA LYS A 692 13.09 -25.01 -13.85
C LYS A 692 13.41 -26.29 -13.05
N GLY A 693 12.79 -27.41 -13.42
CA GLY A 693 12.98 -28.71 -12.76
C GLY A 693 11.80 -29.22 -11.93
N ILE A 694 10.68 -28.49 -11.88
CA ILE A 694 9.41 -28.98 -11.29
C ILE A 694 8.56 -29.68 -12.34
N THR A 695 8.12 -30.89 -12.05
CA THR A 695 7.13 -31.63 -12.85
C THR A 695 5.77 -31.56 -12.18
N LEU A 696 4.76 -31.04 -12.88
CA LEU A 696 3.37 -31.03 -12.43
C LEU A 696 2.55 -32.12 -13.12
N SER A 697 1.60 -32.70 -12.38
CA SER A 697 0.56 -33.59 -12.91
C SER A 697 -0.81 -33.08 -12.50
N GLY A 698 -1.76 -33.03 -13.44
CA GLY A 698 -3.11 -32.50 -13.22
C GLY A 698 -3.23 -30.96 -13.23
N ALA A 699 -2.09 -30.26 -13.26
CA ALA A 699 -1.97 -28.81 -13.39
C ALA A 699 -0.79 -28.47 -14.32
N HIS A 700 -0.70 -27.21 -14.74
CA HIS A 700 0.40 -26.73 -15.57
C HIS A 700 0.87 -25.34 -15.13
N PHE A 701 2.09 -24.99 -15.51
CA PHE A 701 2.63 -23.65 -15.28
C PHE A 701 2.24 -22.71 -16.41
N GLU A 702 1.97 -21.47 -16.04
CA GLU A 702 1.88 -20.34 -16.96
C GLU A 702 2.71 -19.17 -16.41
N ALA A 703 3.15 -18.27 -17.29
CA ALA A 703 3.86 -17.06 -16.89
C ALA A 703 2.89 -15.87 -16.81
N ASN A 704 3.04 -15.07 -15.76
CA ASN A 704 2.46 -13.74 -15.66
C ASN A 704 3.20 -12.77 -16.59
N VAL A 705 2.57 -11.62 -16.84
CA VAL A 705 3.14 -10.56 -17.69
C VAL A 705 4.46 -10.02 -17.14
N ASP A 706 4.68 -10.12 -15.82
CA ASP A 706 5.91 -9.71 -15.14
C ASP A 706 6.99 -10.82 -15.08
N GLY A 707 6.74 -11.98 -15.71
CA GLY A 707 7.65 -13.13 -15.72
C GLY A 707 7.56 -14.05 -14.49
N THR A 708 6.66 -13.76 -13.55
CA THR A 708 6.38 -14.66 -12.42
C THR A 708 5.60 -15.90 -12.85
N ALA A 709 5.72 -17.01 -12.13
CA ALA A 709 5.01 -18.25 -12.44
C ALA A 709 3.66 -18.33 -11.72
N LYS A 710 2.67 -18.92 -12.38
CA LYS A 710 1.39 -19.34 -11.80
C LYS A 710 1.10 -20.81 -12.11
N VAL A 711 0.34 -21.48 -11.24
CA VAL A 711 -0.06 -22.88 -11.41
C VAL A 711 -1.55 -22.95 -11.70
N ILE A 712 -1.92 -23.43 -12.88
CA ILE A 712 -3.31 -23.55 -13.32
C ILE A 712 -3.76 -25.02 -13.25
N VAL A 713 -4.84 -25.25 -12.53
CA VAL A 713 -5.57 -26.53 -12.50
C VAL A 713 -6.60 -26.51 -13.62
N GLY A 714 -6.42 -27.41 -14.59
CA GLY A 714 -7.22 -27.41 -15.81
C GLY A 714 -6.44 -27.95 -17.00
N ASP A 715 -7.14 -28.23 -18.10
CA ASP A 715 -6.45 -28.57 -19.33
C ASP A 715 -5.69 -27.35 -19.84
N VAL A 716 -4.51 -27.59 -20.39
CA VAL A 716 -3.68 -26.57 -21.01
C VAL A 716 -4.49 -25.80 -22.09
N ASN A 717 -5.45 -26.44 -22.78
CA ASN A 717 -6.21 -25.81 -23.88
C ASN A 717 -7.37 -24.92 -23.38
N ASN A 718 -7.45 -24.67 -22.08
CA ASN A 718 -8.51 -23.87 -21.45
C ASN A 718 -9.93 -24.44 -21.61
N TYR A 719 -10.05 -25.75 -21.84
CA TYR A 719 -11.32 -26.50 -21.81
C TYR A 719 -11.77 -26.87 -20.40
N GLY A 720 -11.00 -26.54 -19.36
CA GLY A 720 -11.26 -26.96 -17.99
C GLY A 720 -11.05 -28.44 -17.74
N ILE A 721 -11.37 -28.87 -16.52
CA ILE A 721 -11.48 -30.30 -16.21
C ILE A 721 -12.86 -30.77 -16.71
N PRO A 722 -12.92 -31.82 -17.55
CA PRO A 722 -14.16 -32.19 -18.26
C PRO A 722 -15.18 -32.93 -17.40
N ASN A 723 -14.76 -33.51 -16.27
CA ASN A 723 -15.59 -34.33 -15.40
C ASN A 723 -15.50 -33.85 -13.95
N ASP A 724 -16.60 -33.99 -13.21
CA ASP A 724 -16.64 -33.72 -11.77
C ASP A 724 -16.01 -34.87 -10.96
N GLY A 725 -15.57 -34.56 -9.74
CA GLY A 725 -14.97 -35.53 -8.83
C GLY A 725 -13.55 -35.18 -8.38
N GLN A 726 -12.92 -36.13 -7.70
CA GLN A 726 -11.65 -35.92 -7.02
C GLN A 726 -10.47 -35.96 -8.01
N GLN A 727 -9.76 -34.85 -8.12
CA GLN A 727 -8.57 -34.68 -8.95
C GLN A 727 -7.34 -34.52 -8.05
N VAL A 728 -6.35 -35.39 -8.23
CA VAL A 728 -5.07 -35.29 -7.50
C VAL A 728 -4.08 -34.50 -8.35
N ILE A 729 -3.61 -33.39 -7.80
CA ILE A 729 -2.57 -32.55 -8.39
C ILE A 729 -1.27 -32.88 -7.69
N THR A 730 -0.22 -33.20 -8.44
CA THR A 730 1.09 -33.48 -7.87
C THR A 730 2.15 -32.56 -8.44
N ALA A 731 3.13 -32.19 -7.62
CA ALA A 731 4.33 -31.48 -7.99
C ALA A 731 5.54 -32.28 -7.50
N THR A 732 6.50 -32.55 -8.39
CA THR A 732 7.74 -33.23 -8.05
C THR A 732 8.92 -32.37 -8.47
N THR A 733 9.82 -32.11 -7.53
CA THR A 733 11.07 -31.37 -7.76
C THR A 733 12.15 -32.30 -8.32
N SER A 734 13.16 -31.75 -9.00
CA SER A 734 14.34 -32.51 -9.46
C SER A 734 15.17 -33.10 -8.32
N THR A 735 15.00 -32.61 -7.09
CA THR A 735 15.62 -33.15 -5.87
C THR A 735 14.82 -34.30 -5.24
N GLY A 736 13.68 -34.68 -5.84
CA GLY A 736 12.85 -35.81 -5.42
C GLY A 736 11.83 -35.47 -4.33
N LYS A 737 11.73 -34.21 -3.89
CA LYS A 737 10.65 -33.76 -3.00
C LYS A 737 9.33 -33.70 -3.76
N PHE A 738 8.26 -34.18 -3.13
CA PHE A 738 6.93 -34.25 -3.71
C PHE A 738 5.92 -33.44 -2.89
N SER A 739 4.96 -32.81 -3.57
CA SER A 739 3.77 -32.19 -2.98
C SER A 739 2.55 -32.71 -3.71
N SER A 740 1.48 -32.96 -2.97
CA SER A 740 0.21 -33.45 -3.50
C SER A 740 -0.92 -32.64 -2.92
N LEU A 741 -1.80 -32.15 -3.79
CA LEU A 741 -3.01 -31.44 -3.45
C LEU A 741 -4.19 -32.17 -4.08
N THR A 742 -5.10 -32.64 -3.24
CA THR A 742 -6.32 -33.29 -3.74
C THR A 742 -7.45 -32.28 -3.79
N LEU A 743 -7.95 -32.00 -4.99
CA LEU A 743 -9.05 -31.08 -5.25
C LEU A 743 -10.32 -31.86 -5.59
N ASN A 744 -11.46 -31.36 -5.16
CA ASN A 744 -12.75 -31.90 -5.58
C ASN A 744 -13.31 -30.96 -6.65
N ILE A 745 -13.29 -31.38 -7.92
CA ILE A 745 -13.85 -30.63 -9.04
C ILE A 745 -15.37 -30.71 -8.96
N GLN A 746 -15.98 -29.55 -8.84
CA GLN A 746 -17.42 -29.43 -8.69
C GLN A 746 -18.11 -29.50 -10.05
N LYS A 747 -19.41 -29.76 -10.08
CA LYS A 747 -20.21 -29.79 -11.32
C LYS A 747 -20.16 -28.45 -12.07
N ARG A 748 -20.47 -28.45 -13.38
CA ARG A 748 -20.51 -27.23 -14.20
C ARG A 748 -21.34 -26.13 -13.52
N ALA A 749 -20.82 -24.91 -13.51
CA ALA A 749 -21.52 -23.75 -12.98
C ALA A 749 -22.83 -23.48 -13.76
N VAL A 750 -23.95 -23.46 -13.06
CA VAL A 750 -25.29 -23.21 -13.59
C VAL A 750 -26.01 -22.28 -12.64
N ALA A 751 -26.99 -21.52 -13.14
CA ALA A 751 -27.81 -20.68 -12.28
C ALA A 751 -28.49 -21.52 -11.19
N ASP A 752 -28.46 -21.04 -9.95
CA ASP A 752 -28.98 -21.76 -8.78
C ASP A 752 -29.78 -20.84 -7.86
N THR A 753 -29.24 -19.66 -7.54
CA THR A 753 -29.85 -18.78 -6.54
C THR A 753 -30.26 -17.45 -7.17
N LEU A 754 -31.53 -17.09 -7.03
CA LEU A 754 -32.02 -15.75 -7.34
C LEU A 754 -31.86 -14.88 -6.09
N THR A 755 -31.00 -13.88 -6.15
CA THR A 755 -30.89 -12.90 -5.07
C THR A 755 -31.85 -11.74 -5.31
N PHE A 756 -32.56 -11.35 -4.26
CA PHE A 756 -33.50 -10.24 -4.26
C PHE A 756 -33.07 -9.18 -3.24
N ASN A 757 -32.69 -7.99 -3.72
CA ASN A 757 -32.37 -6.86 -2.87
C ASN A 757 -33.66 -6.21 -2.37
N ARG A 758 -34.04 -6.54 -1.13
CA ARG A 758 -35.24 -6.01 -0.47
C ARG A 758 -35.24 -4.49 -0.28
N SER A 759 -34.09 -3.82 -0.42
CA SER A 759 -34.02 -2.35 -0.36
C SER A 759 -34.46 -1.68 -1.66
N ALA A 760 -34.52 -2.45 -2.76
CA ALA A 760 -34.92 -1.94 -4.08
C ALA A 760 -36.44 -1.95 -4.30
N ILE A 761 -37.20 -2.77 -3.55
CA ILE A 761 -38.68 -2.77 -3.55
C ILE A 761 -39.19 -2.19 -2.25
N ILE A 762 -40.19 -1.32 -2.33
CA ILE A 762 -40.89 -0.80 -1.17
C ILE A 762 -42.15 -1.64 -0.98
N ASN A 763 -42.28 -2.30 0.17
CA ASN A 763 -43.35 -3.27 0.43
C ASN A 763 -44.74 -2.63 0.63
N THR A 764 -44.84 -1.30 0.62
CA THR A 764 -46.09 -0.58 0.82
C THR A 764 -46.29 0.42 -0.30
N MET A 765 -47.45 0.36 -0.93
CA MET A 765 -47.80 1.21 -2.08
C MET A 765 -49.17 1.84 -1.84
N GLN A 766 -49.38 3.06 -2.32
CA GLN A 766 -50.70 3.66 -2.40
C GLN A 766 -51.44 3.09 -3.62
N ALA A 767 -52.75 2.87 -3.53
CA ALA A 767 -53.55 2.47 -4.69
C ALA A 767 -53.40 3.51 -5.83
N GLY A 768 -53.08 3.04 -7.03
CA GLY A 768 -52.69 3.82 -8.20
C GLY A 768 -51.17 4.05 -8.34
N ALA A 769 -50.35 3.60 -7.39
CA ALA A 769 -48.89 3.71 -7.47
C ALA A 769 -48.26 2.61 -8.33
N VAL A 770 -47.09 2.92 -8.88
CA VAL A 770 -46.32 2.03 -9.74
C VAL A 770 -44.88 1.96 -9.24
N GLN A 771 -44.31 0.76 -9.13
CA GLN A 771 -42.87 0.55 -8.89
C GLN A 771 -42.29 -0.40 -9.94
N ARG A 772 -40.98 -0.30 -10.22
CA ARG A 772 -40.29 -1.10 -11.24
C ARG A 772 -39.06 -1.80 -10.66
N VAL A 773 -38.76 -3.00 -11.16
CA VAL A 773 -37.58 -3.81 -10.81
C VAL A 773 -36.93 -4.41 -12.05
N ASP A 774 -35.61 -4.45 -12.07
CA ASP A 774 -34.81 -5.08 -13.13
C ASP A 774 -33.52 -5.74 -12.59
N MET A 775 -32.68 -6.27 -13.49
CA MET A 775 -31.42 -6.95 -13.16
C MET A 775 -30.23 -6.00 -12.90
N GLY A 776 -30.47 -4.69 -12.71
CA GLY A 776 -29.43 -3.68 -12.50
C GLY A 776 -29.25 -2.68 -13.66
N TYR A 777 -30.20 -2.59 -14.60
CA TYR A 777 -30.12 -1.73 -15.78
C TYR A 777 -30.49 -0.27 -15.46
N LEU A 778 -31.66 -0.04 -14.85
CA LEU A 778 -32.18 1.26 -14.42
C LEU A 778 -32.60 1.27 -12.94
N TYR A 779 -33.32 0.25 -12.48
CA TYR A 779 -33.94 0.20 -11.15
C TYR A 779 -33.23 -0.78 -10.19
N GLY A 780 -32.64 -1.86 -10.70
CA GLY A 780 -32.04 -2.93 -9.92
C GLY A 780 -33.06 -3.72 -9.11
N GLY A 781 -32.55 -4.60 -8.22
CA GLY A 781 -33.36 -5.36 -7.27
C GLY A 781 -33.23 -6.87 -7.39
N LEU A 782 -32.80 -7.38 -8.54
CA LEU A 782 -32.59 -8.81 -8.77
C LEU A 782 -31.17 -9.08 -9.29
N SER A 783 -30.58 -10.20 -8.88
CA SER A 783 -29.32 -10.70 -9.44
C SER A 783 -29.28 -12.21 -9.33
N VAL A 784 -28.70 -12.90 -10.30
CA VAL A 784 -28.60 -14.37 -10.29
C VAL A 784 -27.22 -14.78 -9.83
N LYS A 785 -27.15 -15.87 -9.06
CA LYS A 785 -25.91 -16.54 -8.67
C LYS A 785 -25.93 -17.99 -9.12
N ASP A 786 -24.74 -18.52 -9.37
CA ASP A 786 -24.54 -19.95 -9.58
C ASP A 786 -24.58 -20.73 -8.25
N GLN A 787 -24.53 -22.06 -8.32
CA GLN A 787 -24.61 -22.95 -7.16
C GLN A 787 -23.41 -22.83 -6.19
N TYR A 788 -22.39 -22.06 -6.55
CA TYR A 788 -21.22 -21.76 -5.74
C TYR A 788 -21.26 -20.34 -5.16
N GLY A 789 -22.37 -19.62 -5.37
CA GLY A 789 -22.60 -18.28 -4.84
C GLY A 789 -21.96 -17.15 -5.65
N ARG A 790 -21.47 -17.43 -6.87
CA ARG A 790 -20.83 -16.47 -7.77
C ARG A 790 -21.90 -15.80 -8.65
N ALA A 791 -21.77 -14.51 -8.94
CA ALA A 791 -22.79 -13.78 -9.70
C ALA A 791 -22.76 -14.12 -11.20
N ILE A 792 -23.93 -14.27 -11.81
CA ILE A 792 -24.14 -14.42 -13.26
C ILE A 792 -24.57 -13.06 -13.81
N ASP A 793 -23.94 -12.60 -14.90
CA ASP A 793 -24.37 -11.37 -15.59
C ASP A 793 -25.71 -11.63 -16.31
N MET A 794 -26.74 -10.89 -15.91
CA MET A 794 -28.09 -10.96 -16.48
C MET A 794 -28.50 -9.65 -17.14
N VAL A 795 -27.56 -8.70 -17.33
CA VAL A 795 -27.83 -7.34 -17.80
C VAL A 795 -27.67 -7.19 -19.31
N ASN A 796 -26.87 -8.05 -19.97
CA ASN A 796 -26.81 -8.13 -21.44
C ASN A 796 -27.03 -9.59 -21.87
N GLU A 797 -27.99 -9.81 -22.78
CA GLU A 797 -28.46 -11.10 -23.36
C GLU A 797 -27.69 -12.39 -23.00
N PRO A 798 -28.01 -13.07 -21.89
CA PRO A 798 -27.68 -14.49 -21.75
C PRO A 798 -28.86 -15.31 -22.30
N GLN A 799 -28.63 -16.02 -23.41
CA GLN A 799 -29.67 -16.76 -24.14
C GLN A 799 -30.14 -18.06 -23.45
N THR A 800 -29.84 -18.26 -22.16
CA THR A 800 -30.10 -19.53 -21.43
C THR A 800 -30.88 -19.40 -20.12
N TYR A 801 -30.95 -18.22 -19.48
CA TYR A 801 -31.69 -18.07 -18.21
C TYR A 801 -32.61 -16.85 -18.25
N ALA A 802 -33.81 -16.96 -17.67
CA ALA A 802 -34.76 -15.86 -17.56
C ALA A 802 -35.35 -15.76 -16.15
N VAL A 803 -35.76 -14.56 -15.77
CA VAL A 803 -36.56 -14.34 -14.56
C VAL A 803 -37.93 -13.81 -14.98
N TYR A 804 -39.02 -14.45 -14.57
CA TYR A 804 -40.37 -13.94 -14.83
C TYR A 804 -41.14 -13.75 -13.52
N ALA A 805 -42.13 -12.85 -13.51
CA ALA A 805 -42.96 -12.63 -12.34
C ALA A 805 -44.41 -13.07 -12.53
N THR A 806 -44.96 -13.63 -11.45
CA THR A 806 -46.37 -13.98 -11.33
C THR A 806 -46.98 -13.28 -10.12
N SER A 807 -48.29 -13.02 -10.19
CA SER A 807 -49.10 -12.52 -9.08
C SER A 807 -50.27 -13.47 -8.83
N SER A 808 -50.86 -13.43 -7.63
CA SER A 808 -52.09 -14.14 -7.33
C SER A 808 -53.27 -13.53 -8.10
N THR A 809 -53.59 -14.10 -9.25
CA THR A 809 -54.61 -13.66 -10.22
C THR A 809 -56.04 -13.96 -9.77
N ALA A 810 -56.56 -13.19 -8.82
CA ALA A 810 -58.01 -13.08 -8.60
C ALA A 810 -58.55 -11.81 -9.27
N ALA A 811 -59.78 -11.85 -9.79
CA ALA A 811 -60.48 -10.64 -10.20
C ALA A 811 -60.61 -9.69 -8.98
N GLY A 812 -60.08 -8.48 -9.08
CA GLY A 812 -59.96 -7.55 -7.95
C GLY A 812 -58.63 -7.65 -7.17
N ALA A 813 -57.59 -8.25 -7.74
CA ALA A 813 -56.26 -8.33 -7.11
C ALA A 813 -55.74 -6.95 -6.67
N ALA A 814 -55.05 -6.91 -5.53
CA ALA A 814 -54.45 -5.70 -5.01
C ALA A 814 -53.32 -5.17 -5.92
N ILE A 815 -52.67 -6.06 -6.68
CA ILE A 815 -51.55 -5.73 -7.56
C ILE A 815 -51.74 -6.28 -8.97
N ASN A 816 -51.28 -5.52 -9.97
CA ASN A 816 -51.16 -5.94 -11.36
C ASN A 816 -49.68 -5.95 -11.76
N LEU A 817 -49.31 -6.91 -12.60
CA LEU A 817 -47.97 -6.99 -13.17
C LEU A 817 -48.03 -6.70 -14.67
N SER A 818 -47.06 -5.93 -15.15
CA SER A 818 -46.87 -5.69 -16.59
C SER A 818 -45.38 -5.62 -16.94
N GLN A 819 -45.05 -5.92 -18.19
CA GLN A 819 -43.71 -5.67 -18.72
C GLN A 819 -43.57 -4.20 -19.11
N ASN A 820 -42.40 -3.62 -18.87
CA ASN A 820 -42.11 -2.23 -19.23
C ASN A 820 -41.78 -2.09 -20.73
N ASN A 821 -42.79 -2.20 -21.63
CA ASN A 821 -42.60 -2.01 -23.08
C ASN A 821 -43.47 -0.91 -23.69
N GLY A 822 -43.83 0.14 -22.94
CA GLY A 822 -44.39 1.39 -23.47
C GLY A 822 -45.71 1.33 -24.28
N LEU A 823 -46.22 0.16 -24.64
CA LEU A 823 -47.46 -0.09 -25.36
C LEU A 823 -47.73 -1.60 -25.26
N LEU A 824 -48.96 -1.99 -24.89
CA LEU A 824 -49.49 -3.35 -24.67
C LEU A 824 -49.50 -3.80 -23.20
N SER A 825 -50.72 -4.02 -22.68
CA SER A 825 -50.96 -4.81 -21.48
C SER A 825 -50.53 -6.25 -21.76
N VAL A 826 -49.49 -6.72 -21.09
CA VAL A 826 -49.08 -8.12 -21.15
C VAL A 826 -49.53 -8.80 -19.86
N THR A 827 -50.25 -9.91 -20.01
CA THR A 827 -50.80 -10.76 -18.94
C THR A 827 -49.69 -11.36 -18.08
N SER A 828 -49.99 -11.75 -16.82
CA SER A 828 -49.05 -12.40 -15.90
C SER A 828 -48.24 -13.53 -16.56
N GLY A 829 -46.92 -13.59 -16.32
CA GLY A 829 -46.08 -14.72 -16.72
C GLY A 829 -45.08 -14.48 -17.86
N SER A 830 -44.99 -13.28 -18.43
CA SER A 830 -43.99 -12.96 -19.47
C SER A 830 -42.60 -12.63 -18.87
N PRO A 831 -41.48 -12.88 -19.57
CA PRO A 831 -40.14 -12.80 -18.97
C PRO A 831 -39.69 -11.36 -18.71
N LEU A 832 -38.85 -11.13 -17.71
CA LEU A 832 -37.82 -10.10 -17.84
C LEU A 832 -36.88 -10.58 -18.94
N SER A 833 -37.17 -10.31 -20.22
CA SER A 833 -36.13 -10.51 -21.22
C SER A 833 -35.07 -9.42 -21.00
N TYR A 834 -33.81 -9.85 -21.03
CA TYR A 834 -32.57 -9.08 -21.04
C TYR A 834 -32.64 -7.57 -21.35
N GLY A 835 -31.64 -6.83 -20.84
CA GLY A 835 -31.46 -5.41 -21.18
C GLY A 835 -32.36 -4.48 -20.37
N ASN A 836 -33.12 -3.61 -21.04
CA ASN A 836 -33.92 -2.56 -20.42
C ASN A 836 -35.32 -3.01 -19.94
N MET A 837 -35.68 -4.29 -20.12
CA MET A 837 -36.99 -4.76 -19.72
C MET A 837 -37.01 -5.02 -18.21
N GLY A 838 -37.92 -4.32 -17.53
CA GLY A 838 -38.18 -4.46 -16.10
C GLY A 838 -39.61 -4.96 -15.85
N ILE A 839 -39.85 -5.47 -14.65
CA ILE A 839 -41.19 -5.79 -14.16
C ILE A 839 -41.75 -4.52 -13.55
N GLN A 840 -42.92 -4.11 -14.06
CA GLN A 840 -43.72 -3.07 -13.46
C GLN A 840 -44.74 -3.72 -12.53
N ILE A 841 -44.80 -3.20 -11.30
CA ILE A 841 -45.76 -3.58 -10.29
C ILE A 841 -46.68 -2.40 -10.06
N GLU A 842 -47.95 -2.57 -10.34
CA GLU A 842 -48.99 -1.56 -10.18
C GLU A 842 -49.90 -1.94 -9.00
N ALA A 843 -50.16 -0.99 -8.11
CA ALA A 843 -51.08 -1.15 -7.00
C ALA A 843 -52.51 -0.82 -7.45
N ALA A 844 -53.32 -1.82 -7.76
CA ALA A 844 -54.64 -1.66 -8.36
C ALA A 844 -55.78 -1.45 -7.33
N ASN A 845 -55.85 -2.31 -6.31
CA ASN A 845 -56.91 -2.30 -5.30
C ASN A 845 -56.34 -2.38 -3.89
N VAL A 846 -57.09 -1.89 -2.91
CA VAL A 846 -56.70 -1.96 -1.49
C VAL A 846 -56.63 -3.42 -1.04
N GLY A 847 -55.56 -3.78 -0.35
CA GLY A 847 -55.34 -5.15 0.14
C GLY A 847 -53.87 -5.52 0.08
N THR A 848 -53.58 -6.83 0.04
CA THR A 848 -52.22 -7.34 -0.08
C THR A 848 -52.10 -8.21 -1.32
N GLY A 849 -51.01 -8.04 -2.07
CA GLY A 849 -50.68 -8.89 -3.22
C GLY A 849 -49.26 -9.41 -3.10
N THR A 850 -49.04 -10.66 -3.49
CA THR A 850 -47.69 -11.24 -3.51
C THR A 850 -47.19 -11.32 -4.95
N VAL A 851 -46.02 -10.73 -5.20
CA VAL A 851 -45.26 -10.91 -6.45
C VAL A 851 -44.25 -12.00 -6.21
N THR A 852 -44.22 -13.00 -7.08
CA THR A 852 -43.22 -14.07 -7.08
C THR A 852 -42.37 -13.96 -8.33
N PHE A 853 -41.07 -13.75 -8.15
CA PHE A 853 -40.05 -13.79 -9.19
C PHE A 853 -39.50 -15.21 -9.29
N ASN A 854 -39.57 -15.81 -10.47
CA ASN A 854 -39.14 -17.18 -10.75
C ASN A 854 -37.97 -17.16 -11.72
N LEU A 855 -36.86 -17.76 -11.33
CA LEU A 855 -35.69 -18.01 -12.18
C LEU A 855 -35.86 -19.34 -12.90
N VAL A 856 -35.66 -19.36 -14.21
CA VAL A 856 -35.80 -20.54 -15.09
C VAL A 856 -34.69 -20.62 -16.13
N ASP A 857 -34.46 -21.82 -16.64
CA ASP A 857 -33.56 -22.11 -17.78
C ASP A 857 -34.38 -22.13 -19.09
N THR A 858 -34.17 -21.16 -19.96
CA THR A 858 -34.89 -21.05 -21.25
C THR A 858 -34.38 -22.04 -22.29
N ALA A 859 -33.23 -22.67 -22.06
CA ALA A 859 -32.67 -23.73 -22.90
C ALA A 859 -33.08 -25.15 -22.42
N GLN A 860 -33.99 -25.26 -21.44
CA GLN A 860 -34.47 -26.55 -20.94
C GLN A 860 -35.01 -27.43 -22.06
N LYS A 861 -34.55 -28.69 -22.10
CA LYS A 861 -34.97 -29.68 -23.10
C LYS A 861 -36.32 -30.30 -22.76
N LYS A 862 -37.09 -30.67 -23.79
CA LYS A 862 -38.34 -31.44 -23.60
C LYS A 862 -38.02 -32.82 -23.04
N ALA A 863 -38.87 -33.33 -22.14
CA ALA A 863 -38.72 -34.66 -21.58
C ALA A 863 -38.64 -35.72 -22.70
N GLY A 864 -37.53 -36.46 -22.77
CA GLY A 864 -37.27 -37.50 -23.77
C GLY A 864 -36.63 -37.03 -25.08
N SER A 865 -36.26 -35.75 -25.23
CA SER A 865 -35.55 -35.22 -26.40
C SER A 865 -34.20 -34.60 -26.02
N ASN A 866 -33.16 -34.90 -26.80
CA ASN A 866 -31.82 -34.30 -26.64
C ASN A 866 -31.61 -33.08 -27.55
N THR A 867 -32.53 -32.84 -28.49
CA THR A 867 -32.40 -31.79 -29.51
C THR A 867 -33.42 -30.67 -29.29
N GLU A 868 -34.67 -31.01 -28.95
CA GLU A 868 -35.76 -30.03 -28.80
C GLU A 868 -35.81 -29.37 -27.42
N THR A 869 -35.87 -28.04 -27.41
CA THR A 869 -36.11 -27.19 -26.22
C THR A 869 -37.60 -27.00 -25.95
N ILE A 870 -37.96 -26.71 -24.70
CA ILE A 870 -39.33 -26.36 -24.30
C ILE A 870 -39.71 -25.00 -24.90
N CYS A 871 -38.79 -24.02 -24.86
CA CYS A 871 -38.95 -22.73 -25.53
C CYS A 871 -38.48 -22.84 -27.00
N ALA A 872 -39.34 -22.48 -27.95
CA ALA A 872 -39.02 -22.50 -29.38
C ALA A 872 -37.98 -21.42 -29.76
N ASP A 873 -38.04 -20.27 -29.11
CA ASP A 873 -37.03 -19.20 -29.15
C ASP A 873 -36.58 -18.90 -27.71
N PRO A 874 -35.45 -19.46 -27.24
CA PRO A 874 -34.90 -19.19 -25.91
C PRO A 874 -34.58 -17.71 -25.65
N ALA A 875 -34.43 -16.91 -26.71
CA ALA A 875 -34.27 -15.46 -26.61
C ALA A 875 -35.59 -14.77 -26.23
N ASN A 876 -36.71 -15.23 -26.77
CA ASN A 876 -38.00 -14.57 -26.60
C ASN A 876 -39.10 -15.57 -26.23
N PRO A 877 -39.00 -16.22 -25.06
CA PRO A 877 -39.96 -17.23 -24.66
C PRO A 877 -41.32 -16.61 -24.34
N THR A 878 -42.40 -17.28 -24.75
CA THR A 878 -43.78 -16.87 -24.45
C THR A 878 -44.14 -17.15 -22.98
N ALA A 879 -45.16 -16.47 -22.45
CA ALA A 879 -45.61 -16.69 -21.08
C ALA A 879 -46.07 -18.14 -20.80
N ALA A 880 -46.64 -18.80 -21.81
CA ALA A 880 -47.07 -20.19 -21.72
C ALA A 880 -45.87 -21.15 -21.66
N GLU A 881 -44.80 -20.88 -22.43
CA GLU A 881 -43.57 -21.67 -22.39
C GLU A 881 -42.85 -21.50 -21.04
N LEU A 882 -42.74 -20.28 -20.52
CA LEU A 882 -42.11 -20.02 -19.21
C LEU A 882 -42.81 -20.71 -18.04
N ALA A 883 -44.15 -20.74 -18.07
CA ALA A 883 -44.95 -21.44 -17.07
C ALA A 883 -44.78 -22.97 -17.13
N SER A 884 -44.27 -23.51 -18.24
CA SER A 884 -43.99 -24.93 -18.41
C SER A 884 -42.54 -25.34 -18.06
N LEU A 885 -41.67 -24.36 -17.79
CA LEU A 885 -40.28 -24.59 -17.36
C LEU A 885 -40.19 -24.95 -15.87
N ALA A 886 -39.16 -25.70 -15.51
CA ALA A 886 -38.85 -25.97 -14.11
C ALA A 886 -38.24 -24.73 -13.44
N ILE A 887 -38.81 -24.35 -12.29
CA ILE A 887 -38.31 -23.21 -11.49
C ILE A 887 -37.01 -23.64 -10.80
N ILE A 888 -35.93 -22.88 -11.03
CA ILE A 888 -34.61 -23.05 -10.40
C ILE A 888 -34.66 -22.51 -8.97
N ASP A 889 -35.04 -21.24 -8.82
CA ASP A 889 -35.26 -20.58 -7.54
C ASP A 889 -36.36 -19.53 -7.69
N SER A 890 -37.02 -19.21 -6.59
CA SER A 890 -38.04 -18.17 -6.55
C SER A 890 -37.85 -17.26 -5.34
N LYS A 891 -38.20 -15.99 -5.53
CA LYS A 891 -38.25 -15.00 -4.46
C LYS A 891 -39.58 -14.29 -4.52
N SER A 892 -40.22 -14.13 -3.38
CA SER A 892 -41.50 -13.46 -3.29
C SER A 892 -41.42 -12.23 -2.40
N VAL A 893 -42.22 -11.22 -2.74
CA VAL A 893 -42.44 -10.03 -1.95
C VAL A 893 -43.93 -9.77 -1.84
N THR A 894 -44.41 -9.54 -0.63
CA THR A 894 -45.80 -9.14 -0.39
C THR A 894 -45.86 -7.63 -0.32
N ILE A 895 -46.70 -7.06 -1.18
CA ILE A 895 -46.95 -5.64 -1.29
C ILE A 895 -48.29 -5.36 -0.63
N SER A 896 -48.28 -4.44 0.33
CA SER A 896 -49.47 -3.91 0.98
C SER A 896 -49.91 -2.65 0.24
N VAL A 897 -51.12 -2.69 -0.33
CA VAL A 897 -51.73 -1.58 -1.03
C VAL A 897 -52.67 -0.85 -0.09
N LEU A 898 -52.29 0.37 0.26
CA LEU A 898 -53.10 1.29 1.06
C LEU A 898 -54.15 1.96 0.16
N ALA A 899 -55.28 2.36 0.75
CA ALA A 899 -56.27 3.17 0.06
C ALA A 899 -55.64 4.43 -0.56
N ALA A 900 -56.18 4.86 -1.70
CA ALA A 900 -55.73 6.08 -2.38
C ALA A 900 -55.83 7.33 -1.49
N ASP A 901 -56.70 7.30 -0.47
CA ASP A 901 -56.91 8.31 0.56
C ASP A 901 -56.55 7.82 1.97
N SER A 902 -55.64 6.86 2.07
CA SER A 902 -55.29 6.24 3.35
C SER A 902 -54.81 7.29 4.34
N THR A 903 -55.47 7.31 5.49
CA THR A 903 -55.05 8.10 6.66
C THR A 903 -53.77 7.58 7.29
N ASP A 904 -53.25 6.43 6.84
CA ASP A 904 -52.06 5.80 7.42
C ASP A 904 -50.77 6.43 6.91
N ILE A 905 -50.81 7.15 5.79
CA ILE A 905 -49.70 7.98 5.31
C ILE A 905 -49.70 9.27 6.14
N LYS A 906 -48.75 9.37 7.09
CA LYS A 906 -48.66 10.46 8.07
C LYS A 906 -47.59 11.50 7.76
N GLY A 907 -46.65 11.18 6.89
CA GLY A 907 -45.59 12.10 6.50
C GLY A 907 -45.03 11.78 5.12
N TYR A 908 -44.16 12.65 4.62
CA TYR A 908 -43.54 12.51 3.31
C TYR A 908 -42.04 12.81 3.41
N THR A 909 -41.25 12.12 2.60
CA THR A 909 -39.79 12.25 2.58
C THR A 909 -39.29 12.24 1.15
N ILE A 910 -38.17 12.92 0.91
CA ILE A 910 -37.44 12.92 -0.36
C ILE A 910 -36.09 12.22 -0.14
N SER A 911 -35.64 11.46 -1.12
CA SER A 911 -34.37 10.73 -1.05
C SER A 911 -33.17 11.70 -1.05
N PRO A 912 -32.12 11.42 -0.25
CA PRO A 912 -30.90 12.22 -0.30
C PRO A 912 -30.13 11.97 -1.60
N VAL A 913 -29.50 13.02 -2.12
CA VAL A 913 -28.55 12.92 -3.25
C VAL A 913 -27.14 12.88 -2.67
N ALA A 914 -26.61 11.68 -2.45
CA ALA A 914 -25.37 11.48 -1.68
C ALA A 914 -24.09 11.89 -2.44
N LYS A 915 -24.11 11.85 -3.77
CA LYS A 915 -22.96 12.20 -4.62
C LYS A 915 -23.16 13.59 -5.24
N PRO A 916 -22.10 14.41 -5.35
CA PRO A 916 -22.20 15.68 -6.07
C PRO A 916 -22.43 15.44 -7.57
N LEU A 917 -23.11 16.37 -8.23
CA LEU A 917 -23.33 16.39 -9.67
C LEU A 917 -22.13 17.03 -10.38
N TYR A 918 -21.82 16.56 -11.58
CA TYR A 918 -20.73 17.15 -12.36
C TYR A 918 -21.19 18.43 -13.07
N ALA A 919 -20.46 19.52 -12.88
CA ALA A 919 -20.84 20.87 -13.29
C ALA A 919 -20.00 21.40 -14.46
N ALA A 920 -19.84 20.61 -15.52
CA ALA A 920 -19.20 21.09 -16.75
C ALA A 920 -20.17 21.10 -17.94
N ALA A 921 -20.44 22.31 -18.43
CA ALA A 921 -20.98 22.63 -19.75
C ALA A 921 -22.02 21.66 -20.33
N LEU A 922 -23.20 21.55 -19.70
CA LEU A 922 -24.45 21.36 -20.45
C LEU A 922 -24.71 22.66 -21.23
N LYS A 923 -23.98 22.89 -22.31
CA LYS A 923 -24.08 24.11 -23.13
C LYS A 923 -25.41 24.10 -23.89
N GLY A 924 -26.37 24.90 -23.45
CA GLY A 924 -27.34 25.52 -24.36
C GLY A 924 -28.71 25.85 -23.77
N THR A 925 -29.16 27.08 -24.02
CA THR A 925 -30.55 27.57 -23.92
C THR A 925 -31.50 27.00 -25.01
N THR A 926 -31.06 25.97 -25.73
CA THR A 926 -31.85 25.20 -26.70
C THR A 926 -31.52 23.72 -26.49
N PRO A 927 -32.51 22.81 -26.48
CA PRO A 927 -32.32 21.40 -26.15
C PRO A 927 -31.59 20.67 -27.29
N ALA A 928 -30.30 20.92 -27.46
CA ALA A 928 -29.40 19.99 -28.13
C ALA A 928 -29.42 18.68 -27.32
N ALA A 929 -29.50 17.54 -28.01
CA ALA A 929 -29.76 16.25 -27.40
C ALA A 929 -28.72 15.92 -26.31
N ILE A 930 -29.19 15.78 -25.07
CA ILE A 930 -28.41 15.26 -23.94
C ILE A 930 -27.86 13.88 -24.33
N THR A 931 -26.55 13.67 -24.26
CA THR A 931 -25.94 12.38 -24.62
C THR A 931 -26.17 11.35 -23.50
N TRP A 932 -25.94 10.05 -23.75
CA TRP A 932 -26.08 9.04 -22.69
C TRP A 932 -25.04 9.19 -21.57
N GLN A 933 -23.92 9.84 -21.87
CA GLN A 933 -22.86 10.13 -20.91
C GLN A 933 -23.27 11.28 -19.99
N ASP A 934 -23.93 12.31 -20.52
CA ASP A 934 -24.38 13.47 -19.74
C ASP A 934 -25.43 13.08 -18.70
N ASN A 935 -26.38 12.20 -19.08
CA ASN A 935 -27.40 11.65 -18.17
C ASN A 935 -26.84 10.84 -17.00
N ALA A 936 -25.59 10.38 -17.08
CA ALA A 936 -24.98 9.63 -15.99
C ALA A 936 -24.69 10.54 -14.79
N TYR A 937 -24.50 11.84 -15.02
CA TYR A 937 -24.12 12.83 -14.01
C TYR A 937 -25.31 13.52 -13.32
N ASP A 938 -26.54 13.13 -13.66
CA ASP A 938 -27.78 13.67 -13.08
C ASP A 938 -28.19 12.92 -11.80
N ALA A 939 -28.99 13.58 -10.96
CA ALA A 939 -29.64 12.94 -9.82
C ALA A 939 -31.13 12.73 -10.05
N ASN A 940 -31.62 11.56 -9.64
CA ASN A 940 -33.05 11.23 -9.55
C ASN A 940 -33.46 10.93 -8.10
N PRO A 941 -33.73 11.96 -7.26
CA PRO A 941 -34.27 11.75 -5.93
C PRO A 941 -35.74 11.32 -5.97
N PHE A 942 -36.08 10.21 -5.30
CA PHE A 942 -37.46 9.72 -5.19
C PHE A 942 -38.21 10.34 -4.01
N ILE A 943 -39.53 10.51 -4.16
CA ILE A 943 -40.44 10.88 -3.06
C ILE A 943 -41.08 9.61 -2.48
N TYR A 944 -41.18 9.54 -1.16
CA TYR A 944 -41.89 8.48 -0.47
C TYR A 944 -42.87 9.06 0.56
N GLY A 945 -44.02 8.42 0.70
CA GLY A 945 -44.86 8.55 1.88
C GLY A 945 -44.23 7.81 3.05
N THR A 946 -44.66 8.12 4.26
CA THR A 946 -44.25 7.43 5.49
C THR A 946 -45.48 7.13 6.34
N THR A 947 -45.55 5.90 6.86
CA THR A 947 -46.60 5.52 7.80
C THR A 947 -46.31 6.06 9.21
N ALA A 948 -47.26 5.95 10.13
CA ALA A 948 -47.05 6.27 11.55
C ALA A 948 -45.89 5.49 12.20
N SER A 949 -45.55 4.30 11.67
CA SER A 949 -44.42 3.48 12.10
C SER A 949 -43.09 3.83 11.41
N GLY A 950 -43.07 4.84 10.54
CA GLY A 950 -41.88 5.25 9.78
C GLY A 950 -41.60 4.43 8.51
N SER A 951 -42.48 3.51 8.12
CA SER A 951 -42.28 2.68 6.93
C SER A 951 -42.50 3.50 5.64
N LYS A 952 -41.61 3.35 4.66
CA LYS A 952 -41.73 4.03 3.35
C LYS A 952 -42.92 3.48 2.55
N VAL A 953 -43.60 4.39 1.84
CA VAL A 953 -44.75 4.10 0.97
C VAL A 953 -44.50 4.69 -0.42
N VAL A 954 -44.64 3.89 -1.47
CA VAL A 954 -44.65 4.42 -2.86
C VAL A 954 -45.98 5.13 -3.10
N LEU A 955 -45.91 6.38 -3.55
CA LEU A 955 -47.09 7.22 -3.74
C LEU A 955 -47.64 7.08 -5.16
N ALA A 956 -48.96 7.21 -5.29
CA ALA A 956 -49.62 7.27 -6.58
C ALA A 956 -49.32 8.62 -7.26
N SER A 957 -49.16 8.62 -8.58
CA SER A 957 -48.88 9.86 -9.33
C SER A 957 -50.03 10.86 -9.29
N ASN A 958 -51.25 10.37 -9.02
CA ASN A 958 -52.45 11.18 -8.82
C ASN A 958 -53.09 10.89 -7.46
N THR A 959 -53.58 11.94 -6.81
CA THR A 959 -54.26 11.88 -5.50
C THR A 959 -55.78 11.72 -5.65
N LYS A 960 -56.48 11.52 -4.52
CA LYS A 960 -57.95 11.35 -4.36
C LYS A 960 -58.84 12.31 -5.18
N ALA A 961 -58.33 13.45 -5.63
CA ALA A 961 -59.07 14.47 -6.37
C ALA A 961 -58.73 14.54 -7.87
N GLY A 962 -58.01 13.54 -8.42
CA GLY A 962 -57.49 13.61 -9.79
C GLY A 962 -56.42 14.68 -9.97
N LYS A 963 -55.77 15.09 -8.87
CA LYS A 963 -54.73 16.12 -8.85
C LYS A 963 -53.35 15.47 -8.77
N PRO A 964 -52.33 16.05 -9.45
CA PRO A 964 -50.99 15.48 -9.49
C PRO A 964 -50.35 15.45 -8.10
N LEU A 965 -49.59 14.40 -7.80
CA LEU A 965 -48.83 14.26 -6.56
C LEU A 965 -47.78 15.37 -6.45
N ILE A 966 -46.99 15.59 -7.50
CA ILE A 966 -46.06 16.72 -7.54
C ILE A 966 -46.75 17.94 -8.14
N VAL A 967 -46.81 19.02 -7.37
CA VAL A 967 -47.47 20.28 -7.77
C VAL A 967 -46.47 21.40 -8.03
N GLY A 968 -45.21 21.23 -7.61
CA GLY A 968 -44.14 22.18 -7.89
C GLY A 968 -42.76 21.58 -7.58
N LYS A 969 -41.76 22.00 -8.34
CA LYS A 969 -40.35 21.64 -8.16
C LYS A 969 -39.55 22.92 -8.28
N SER A 970 -38.66 23.22 -7.34
CA SER A 970 -37.82 24.42 -7.36
C SER A 970 -36.46 24.17 -6.74
N VAL A 971 -35.43 24.80 -7.31
CA VAL A 971 -34.10 24.93 -6.72
C VAL A 971 -33.89 26.39 -6.33
N ASP A 972 -33.17 26.64 -5.24
CA ASP A 972 -32.89 28.00 -4.73
C ASP A 972 -31.60 28.61 -5.32
N SER A 973 -30.95 27.93 -6.26
CA SER A 973 -29.78 28.42 -7.01
C SER A 973 -29.94 28.23 -8.51
N THR A 974 -29.42 29.20 -9.28
CA THR A 974 -29.32 29.14 -10.75
C THR A 974 -28.23 28.17 -11.23
N ASP A 975 -27.41 27.65 -10.32
CA ASP A 975 -26.35 26.67 -10.62
C ASP A 975 -26.89 25.27 -10.89
N PHE A 976 -28.19 25.06 -10.71
CA PHE A 976 -28.86 23.79 -10.91
C PHE A 976 -30.07 24.00 -11.81
N ASN A 977 -30.40 22.98 -12.60
CA ASN A 977 -31.60 22.98 -13.42
C ASN A 977 -32.45 21.75 -13.12
N ILE A 978 -33.77 21.96 -13.09
CA ILE A 978 -34.74 20.87 -13.06
C ILE A 978 -35.15 20.63 -14.50
N ASP A 979 -34.91 19.42 -15.03
CA ASP A 979 -35.22 19.15 -16.44
C ASP A 979 -36.73 19.32 -16.69
N PRO A 980 -37.16 20.28 -17.53
CA PRO A 980 -38.56 20.52 -17.82
C PRO A 980 -39.15 19.45 -18.74
N ASN A 981 -38.32 18.68 -19.44
CA ASN A 981 -38.77 17.57 -20.28
C ASN A 981 -38.86 16.32 -19.42
N GLU A 982 -40.05 16.06 -18.93
CA GLU A 982 -40.53 14.73 -18.55
C GLU A 982 -39.89 13.72 -19.50
N TYR A 983 -39.05 12.83 -18.97
CA TYR A 983 -38.21 11.93 -19.74
C TYR A 983 -39.10 11.05 -20.64
N THR A 984 -39.43 11.51 -21.84
CA THR A 984 -39.97 10.62 -22.87
C THR A 984 -38.78 9.85 -23.38
N LEU A 985 -38.77 8.54 -23.11
CA LEU A 985 -37.70 7.63 -23.49
C LEU A 985 -37.39 7.59 -25.00
N SER A 986 -38.07 8.38 -25.82
CA SER A 986 -37.69 8.70 -27.20
C SER A 986 -36.29 9.32 -27.36
N LYS A 987 -35.71 9.94 -26.33
CA LYS A 987 -34.28 10.35 -26.35
C LYS A 987 -33.31 9.20 -26.03
N LEU A 988 -33.80 8.03 -25.62
CA LEU A 988 -33.03 6.81 -25.35
C LEU A 988 -33.19 5.77 -26.48
N GLY A 989 -33.72 6.17 -27.65
CA GLY A 989 -33.93 5.29 -28.79
C GLY A 989 -32.70 5.14 -29.69
N TYR A 990 -32.39 3.90 -30.07
CA TYR A 990 -31.60 3.60 -31.25
C TYR A 990 -32.22 4.31 -32.47
N PRO A 991 -31.46 5.02 -33.32
CA PRO A 991 -32.00 5.48 -34.59
C PRO A 991 -32.35 4.24 -35.44
N GLY A 992 -33.64 3.96 -35.62
CA GLY A 992 -34.14 2.99 -36.62
C GLY A 992 -34.93 1.78 -36.13
N GLN A 993 -35.14 1.58 -34.82
CA GLN A 993 -36.02 0.53 -34.30
C GLN A 993 -37.16 1.20 -33.54
N GLY A 994 -38.41 0.98 -33.96
CA GLY A 994 -39.62 1.60 -33.39
C GLY A 994 -39.99 1.07 -32.00
N VAL A 995 -39.07 1.14 -31.04
CA VAL A 995 -39.30 0.77 -29.64
C VAL A 995 -40.22 1.80 -28.99
N GLY A 996 -41.31 1.32 -28.39
CA GLY A 996 -42.37 2.12 -27.80
C GLY A 996 -41.86 3.12 -26.77
N ARG A 997 -42.35 4.35 -26.89
CA ARG A 997 -42.04 5.49 -26.03
C ARG A 997 -42.50 5.20 -24.59
N ILE A 998 -41.60 4.77 -23.69
CA ILE A 998 -41.94 4.71 -22.27
C ILE A 998 -42.16 6.15 -21.80
N THR A 999 -43.36 6.43 -21.32
CA THR A 999 -43.75 7.75 -20.79
C THR A 999 -43.69 7.64 -19.28
N ILE A 1000 -42.70 8.27 -18.64
CA ILE A 1000 -42.68 8.41 -17.18
C ILE A 1000 -43.77 9.41 -16.82
N ASP A 1001 -44.63 9.09 -15.84
CA ASP A 1001 -45.64 10.02 -15.38
C ASP A 1001 -44.92 11.21 -14.71
N PRO A 1002 -45.06 12.44 -15.22
CA PRO A 1002 -44.37 13.62 -14.69
C PRO A 1002 -44.77 14.02 -13.28
N ASN A 1003 -45.88 13.46 -12.82
CA ASN A 1003 -46.42 13.64 -11.49
C ASN A 1003 -46.08 12.44 -10.59
N GLY A 1004 -45.34 11.45 -11.10
CA GLY A 1004 -44.92 10.26 -10.37
C GLY A 1004 -43.85 10.52 -9.31
N TYR A 1005 -43.70 9.57 -8.39
CA TYR A 1005 -42.73 9.61 -7.29
C TYR A 1005 -41.25 9.58 -7.74
N ASP A 1006 -41.00 9.16 -8.99
CA ASP A 1006 -39.69 8.99 -9.64
C ASP A 1006 -39.40 10.05 -10.72
N SER A 1007 -40.18 11.14 -10.72
CA SER A 1007 -40.17 12.15 -11.80
C SER A 1007 -39.29 13.38 -11.52
N ILE A 1008 -38.45 13.35 -10.49
CA ILE A 1008 -37.58 14.49 -10.14
C ILE A 1008 -36.20 14.25 -10.73
N PHE A 1009 -35.86 14.97 -11.80
CA PHE A 1009 -34.54 14.90 -12.41
C PHE A 1009 -33.86 16.26 -12.28
N VAL A 1010 -32.65 16.25 -11.74
CA VAL A 1010 -31.88 17.48 -11.50
C VAL A 1010 -30.48 17.31 -12.05
N SER A 1011 -30.03 18.34 -12.77
CA SER A 1011 -28.69 18.46 -13.33
C SER A 1011 -28.01 19.73 -12.81
N ALA A 1012 -26.68 19.75 -12.87
CA ALA A 1012 -25.89 20.95 -12.54
C ALA A 1012 -25.61 21.78 -13.80
N ASN A 1013 -25.80 23.08 -13.71
CA ASN A 1013 -25.37 24.03 -14.73
C ASN A 1013 -23.85 24.25 -14.64
N ALA A 1014 -23.27 24.81 -15.70
CA ALA A 1014 -21.88 25.26 -15.66
C ALA A 1014 -21.71 26.32 -14.57
N LEU A 1015 -20.77 26.08 -13.65
CA LEU A 1015 -20.43 27.03 -12.61
C LEU A 1015 -19.57 28.17 -13.17
N PRO A 1016 -19.64 29.38 -12.59
CA PRO A 1016 -18.72 30.48 -12.93
C PRO A 1016 -17.25 30.06 -12.77
N ASP A 1017 -16.35 30.63 -13.58
CA ASP A 1017 -14.92 30.26 -13.61
C ASP A 1017 -14.20 30.35 -12.25
N ASN A 1018 -14.75 31.12 -11.30
CA ASN A 1018 -14.22 31.31 -9.96
C ASN A 1018 -14.86 30.40 -8.88
N VAL A 1019 -15.75 29.48 -9.26
CA VAL A 1019 -16.51 28.61 -8.34
C VAL A 1019 -16.30 27.14 -8.71
N THR A 1020 -15.72 26.37 -7.79
CA THR A 1020 -15.40 24.94 -8.04
C THR A 1020 -16.45 23.97 -7.50
N GLN A 1021 -17.33 24.45 -6.62
CA GLN A 1021 -18.42 23.68 -6.02
C GLN A 1021 -19.61 24.61 -5.74
N SER A 1022 -20.83 24.08 -5.87
CA SER A 1022 -22.05 24.75 -5.44
C SER A 1022 -22.95 23.78 -4.69
N SER A 1023 -23.84 24.30 -3.85
CA SER A 1023 -24.83 23.52 -3.13
C SER A 1023 -26.12 24.29 -3.04
N CYS A 1024 -27.25 23.63 -3.24
CA CYS A 1024 -28.56 24.25 -3.18
C CYS A 1024 -29.58 23.28 -2.56
N ASN A 1025 -30.71 23.85 -2.15
CA ASN A 1025 -31.85 23.07 -1.68
C ASN A 1025 -32.79 22.79 -2.84
N LEU A 1026 -32.95 21.51 -3.16
CA LEU A 1026 -34.03 21.04 -4.01
C LEU A 1026 -35.29 20.94 -3.18
N THR A 1027 -36.24 21.84 -3.44
CA THR A 1027 -37.56 21.85 -2.80
C THR A 1027 -38.59 21.28 -3.76
N VAL A 1028 -39.27 20.22 -3.34
CA VAL A 1028 -40.38 19.61 -4.08
C VAL A 1028 -41.65 19.80 -3.28
N THR A 1029 -42.61 20.47 -3.89
CA THR A 1029 -43.93 20.68 -3.33
C THR A 1029 -44.85 19.58 -3.84
N ILE A 1030 -45.40 18.82 -2.91
CA ILE A 1030 -46.34 17.74 -3.21
C ILE A 1030 -47.70 18.03 -2.61
N LYS A 1031 -48.71 17.42 -3.20
CA LYS A 1031 -50.03 17.28 -2.59
C LYS A 1031 -50.13 15.87 -2.01
N GLY A 1032 -50.22 15.78 -0.70
CA GLY A 1032 -50.27 14.51 0.02
C GLY A 1032 -51.60 13.75 -0.18
N ALA A 1033 -51.62 12.49 0.24
CA ALA A 1033 -52.82 11.67 0.35
C ALA A 1033 -53.86 12.26 1.33
N ASP A 1034 -53.41 13.08 2.29
CA ASP A 1034 -54.22 13.89 3.21
C ASP A 1034 -54.88 15.11 2.53
N GLY A 1035 -54.55 15.37 1.26
CA GLY A 1035 -55.03 16.52 0.51
C GLY A 1035 -54.35 17.84 0.88
N ALA A 1036 -53.39 17.85 1.81
CA ALA A 1036 -52.60 19.01 2.19
C ALA A 1036 -51.38 19.17 1.27
N VAL A 1037 -50.80 20.37 1.26
CA VAL A 1037 -49.60 20.68 0.50
C VAL A 1037 -48.38 20.56 1.42
N HIS A 1038 -47.40 19.77 1.02
CA HIS A 1038 -46.15 19.54 1.77
C HIS A 1038 -44.96 19.97 0.93
N ALA A 1039 -44.01 20.67 1.55
CA ALA A 1039 -42.74 21.04 0.93
C ALA A 1039 -41.62 20.16 1.48
N LEU A 1040 -40.97 19.40 0.60
CA LEU A 1040 -39.87 18.50 0.94
C LEU A 1040 -38.57 19.05 0.41
N THR A 1041 -37.53 19.06 1.24
CA THR A 1041 -36.24 19.64 0.87
C THR A 1041 -35.13 18.59 0.97
N THR A 1042 -34.26 18.53 -0.03
CA THR A 1042 -33.01 17.76 0.00
C THR A 1042 -31.87 18.62 -0.51
N VAL A 1043 -30.69 18.47 0.08
CA VAL A 1043 -29.50 19.21 -0.35
C VAL A 1043 -28.89 18.49 -1.54
N ILE A 1044 -28.67 19.22 -2.63
CA ILE A 1044 -27.91 18.77 -3.78
C ILE A 1044 -26.61 19.56 -3.88
N LYS A 1045 -25.55 18.90 -4.37
CA LYS A 1045 -24.22 19.50 -4.52
C LYS A 1045 -23.76 19.34 -5.95
N SER A 1046 -22.94 20.26 -6.43
CA SER A 1046 -22.29 20.18 -7.73
C SER A 1046 -20.80 20.54 -7.62
N THR A 1047 -20.00 20.09 -8.58
CA THR A 1047 -18.58 20.40 -8.64
C THR A 1047 -18.05 20.45 -10.07
N THR A 1048 -17.10 21.35 -10.32
CA THR A 1048 -16.37 21.45 -11.60
C THR A 1048 -15.21 20.45 -11.70
N GLU A 1049 -15.01 19.59 -10.70
CA GLU A 1049 -13.94 18.60 -10.73
C GLU A 1049 -14.18 17.63 -11.90
N ASN A 1050 -13.22 17.55 -12.83
CA ASN A 1050 -13.37 16.70 -14.01
C ASN A 1050 -13.59 15.23 -13.59
N PRO A 1051 -14.48 14.47 -14.26
CA PRO A 1051 -14.61 13.04 -14.08
C PRO A 1051 -13.24 12.41 -14.27
N ALA A 1052 -12.78 11.74 -13.24
CA ALA A 1052 -11.50 11.08 -13.20
C ALA A 1052 -11.78 9.60 -13.03
N ALA A 1053 -11.29 8.81 -13.97
CA ALA A 1053 -11.41 7.37 -13.86
C ALA A 1053 -10.72 6.91 -12.58
N SER A 1054 -11.45 6.23 -11.71
CA SER A 1054 -10.91 5.55 -10.52
C SER A 1054 -10.43 4.13 -10.88
N ASN A 1055 -10.94 3.55 -11.96
CA ASN A 1055 -10.56 2.23 -12.46
C ASN A 1055 -10.93 2.09 -13.95
N VAL A 1056 -10.10 1.40 -14.74
CA VAL A 1056 -10.43 0.94 -16.11
C VAL A 1056 -10.60 -0.58 -16.08
N GLY A 1057 -11.81 -1.04 -16.38
CA GLY A 1057 -12.16 -2.45 -16.45
C GLY A 1057 -12.49 -2.90 -17.86
N VAL A 1058 -12.48 -4.22 -18.05
CA VAL A 1058 -12.99 -4.90 -19.24
C VAL A 1058 -14.07 -5.86 -18.81
N THR A 1059 -15.12 -5.94 -19.61
CA THR A 1059 -16.14 -6.98 -19.48
C THR A 1059 -16.12 -7.83 -20.75
N ALA A 1060 -16.16 -9.14 -20.56
CA ALA A 1060 -16.39 -10.13 -21.60
C ALA A 1060 -17.42 -11.13 -21.07
N ASP A 1061 -18.43 -11.41 -21.88
CA ASP A 1061 -19.56 -12.26 -21.48
C ASP A 1061 -19.25 -13.74 -21.73
N ALA A 1062 -18.87 -14.46 -20.67
CA ALA A 1062 -18.55 -15.88 -20.73
C ALA A 1062 -19.78 -16.79 -20.75
N SER A 1063 -21.01 -16.24 -20.75
CA SER A 1063 -22.24 -17.03 -20.91
C SER A 1063 -22.50 -17.44 -22.37
N TYR A 1064 -21.81 -16.81 -23.33
CA TYR A 1064 -21.85 -17.17 -24.75
C TYR A 1064 -20.93 -18.35 -25.07
N ASP A 1065 -21.48 -19.33 -25.80
CA ASP A 1065 -20.71 -20.48 -26.30
C ASP A 1065 -19.52 -20.00 -27.14
N GLY A 1066 -18.32 -20.34 -26.68
CA GLY A 1066 -17.07 -20.01 -27.35
C GLY A 1066 -16.41 -18.69 -26.92
N ILE A 1067 -16.85 -18.09 -25.80
CA ILE A 1067 -16.14 -17.01 -25.10
C ILE A 1067 -15.67 -17.51 -23.72
N SER A 1068 -14.41 -17.30 -23.39
CA SER A 1068 -13.91 -17.50 -22.02
C SER A 1068 -12.92 -16.42 -21.63
N VAL A 1069 -12.78 -16.19 -20.32
CA VAL A 1069 -11.94 -15.13 -19.75
C VAL A 1069 -10.95 -15.76 -18.77
N SER A 1070 -9.70 -15.34 -18.81
CA SER A 1070 -8.69 -15.75 -17.83
C SER A 1070 -9.01 -15.21 -16.43
N ASP A 1071 -8.49 -15.87 -15.40
CA ASP A 1071 -8.75 -15.51 -13.99
C ASP A 1071 -8.31 -14.09 -13.61
N ASP A 1072 -7.29 -13.56 -14.29
CA ASP A 1072 -6.80 -12.19 -14.11
C ASP A 1072 -7.63 -11.13 -14.88
N GLY A 1073 -8.62 -11.59 -15.66
CA GLY A 1073 -9.46 -10.74 -16.51
C GLY A 1073 -8.70 -10.05 -17.65
N ASN A 1074 -7.47 -10.49 -17.98
CA ASN A 1074 -6.61 -9.84 -18.97
C ASN A 1074 -6.59 -10.56 -20.32
N THR A 1075 -7.07 -11.79 -20.43
CA THR A 1075 -7.12 -12.52 -21.70
C THR A 1075 -8.54 -13.02 -21.96
N VAL A 1076 -9.04 -12.75 -23.16
CA VAL A 1076 -10.34 -13.22 -23.65
C VAL A 1076 -10.09 -14.18 -24.80
N TYR A 1077 -10.63 -15.40 -24.69
CA TYR A 1077 -10.53 -16.42 -25.73
C TYR A 1077 -11.84 -16.48 -26.51
N LEU A 1078 -11.72 -16.56 -27.84
CA LEU A 1078 -12.83 -16.63 -28.77
C LEU A 1078 -12.69 -17.86 -29.66
N THR A 1079 -13.78 -18.59 -29.88
CA THR A 1079 -13.81 -19.58 -30.96
C THR A 1079 -13.88 -18.89 -32.33
N PRO A 1080 -13.39 -19.52 -33.41
CA PRO A 1080 -13.44 -18.95 -34.76
C PRO A 1080 -14.84 -18.50 -35.19
N ALA A 1081 -15.87 -19.27 -34.82
CA ALA A 1081 -17.27 -18.98 -35.16
C ALA A 1081 -17.78 -17.67 -34.52
N VAL A 1082 -17.30 -17.35 -33.31
CA VAL A 1082 -17.70 -16.16 -32.53
C VAL A 1082 -16.89 -14.92 -32.91
N SER A 1083 -15.73 -15.10 -33.55
CA SER A 1083 -14.84 -14.00 -33.95
C SER A 1083 -15.22 -13.28 -35.27
N THR A 1084 -15.98 -13.93 -36.18
CA THR A 1084 -16.17 -13.44 -37.58
C THR A 1084 -17.60 -13.53 -38.16
N GLY A 1085 -18.59 -14.13 -37.48
CA GLY A 1085 -19.93 -14.41 -38.05
C GLY A 1085 -20.85 -13.18 -38.31
N ASN A 1086 -21.67 -13.20 -39.36
CA ASN A 1086 -22.55 -12.09 -39.81
C ASN A 1086 -24.00 -12.19 -39.28
N SER A 1087 -24.17 -12.62 -38.02
CA SER A 1087 -25.46 -12.65 -37.33
C SER A 1087 -25.40 -11.75 -36.09
N SER A 1088 -26.54 -11.25 -35.64
CA SER A 1088 -26.77 -10.11 -34.73
C SER A 1088 -26.04 -10.09 -33.36
N GLY A 1089 -25.18 -11.07 -33.05
CA GLY A 1089 -24.43 -11.22 -31.79
C GLY A 1089 -22.91 -11.40 -31.94
N ASN A 1090 -22.29 -10.97 -33.05
CA ASN A 1090 -20.84 -11.10 -33.23
C ASN A 1090 -20.03 -10.20 -32.28
N THR A 1091 -19.11 -10.81 -31.56
CA THR A 1091 -18.23 -10.16 -30.58
C THR A 1091 -17.33 -9.10 -31.20
N LEU A 1092 -16.82 -9.27 -32.43
CA LEU A 1092 -15.81 -8.37 -33.01
C LEU A 1092 -16.16 -7.84 -34.42
N ALA A 1093 -17.45 -7.72 -34.77
CA ALA A 1093 -17.85 -7.25 -36.11
C ALA A 1093 -17.45 -5.79 -36.41
N VAL A 1094 -17.19 -5.48 -37.69
CA VAL A 1094 -16.94 -4.11 -38.17
C VAL A 1094 -18.15 -3.22 -37.88
N GLY A 1095 -17.89 -2.01 -37.37
CA GLY A 1095 -18.91 -1.07 -36.90
C GLY A 1095 -19.34 -1.28 -35.44
N LYS A 1096 -18.90 -2.36 -34.78
CA LYS A 1096 -19.09 -2.52 -33.33
C LYS A 1096 -18.06 -1.70 -32.54
N CYS A 1097 -18.45 -1.20 -31.37
CA CYS A 1097 -17.59 -0.40 -30.49
C CYS A 1097 -17.12 -1.22 -29.29
N ILE A 1098 -15.80 -1.31 -29.08
CA ILE A 1098 -15.16 -1.93 -27.90
C ILE A 1098 -14.98 -0.93 -26.74
N SER A 1099 -15.51 0.28 -26.86
CA SER A 1099 -15.74 1.20 -25.75
C SER A 1099 -17.16 1.07 -25.24
N ARG A 1100 -17.38 1.33 -23.94
CA ARG A 1100 -18.72 1.41 -23.36
C ARG A 1100 -19.59 2.49 -24.00
N PHE A 1101 -18.98 3.58 -24.46
CA PHE A 1101 -19.62 4.71 -25.14
C PHE A 1101 -18.87 5.05 -26.43
N ASP A 1102 -19.62 5.35 -27.49
CA ASP A 1102 -19.08 5.81 -28.76
C ASP A 1102 -18.59 7.27 -28.70
N ALA A 1103 -18.04 7.78 -29.80
CA ALA A 1103 -17.51 9.14 -29.93
C ALA A 1103 -18.55 10.25 -29.67
N ALA A 1104 -19.83 9.96 -29.88
CA ALA A 1104 -20.95 10.88 -29.66
C ALA A 1104 -21.56 10.72 -28.25
N GLY A 1105 -20.93 9.91 -27.37
CA GLY A 1105 -21.45 9.59 -26.05
C GLY A 1105 -22.69 8.70 -26.10
N GLY A 1106 -22.96 8.03 -27.23
CA GLY A 1106 -24.00 7.03 -27.44
C GLY A 1106 -23.55 5.62 -27.06
N LYS A 1107 -24.50 4.68 -27.01
CA LYS A 1107 -24.24 3.25 -26.74
C LYS A 1107 -24.53 2.36 -27.95
N ALA A 1108 -24.70 2.96 -29.14
CA ALA A 1108 -25.06 2.21 -30.33
C ALA A 1108 -23.91 1.28 -30.73
N ASN A 1109 -24.23 0.04 -31.10
CA ASN A 1109 -23.27 -0.93 -31.65
C ASN A 1109 -22.14 -1.40 -30.70
N ARG A 1110 -22.29 -1.35 -29.37
CA ARG A 1110 -21.29 -1.92 -28.45
C ARG A 1110 -21.02 -3.43 -28.70
N SER A 1111 -19.77 -3.85 -28.57
CA SER A 1111 -19.28 -5.23 -28.62
C SER A 1111 -19.58 -6.01 -27.31
N LEU A 1112 -19.59 -7.35 -27.36
CA LEU A 1112 -19.64 -8.23 -26.19
C LEU A 1112 -18.34 -8.19 -25.35
N ILE A 1113 -17.24 -7.71 -25.94
CA ILE A 1113 -16.00 -7.37 -25.23
C ILE A 1113 -15.87 -5.85 -25.26
N TYR A 1114 -15.91 -5.19 -24.11
CA TYR A 1114 -15.76 -3.74 -24.07
C TYR A 1114 -15.03 -3.23 -22.82
N PHE A 1115 -14.34 -2.11 -23.00
CA PHE A 1115 -13.69 -1.38 -21.92
C PHE A 1115 -14.66 -0.36 -21.29
N TYR A 1116 -14.49 -0.12 -19.99
CA TYR A 1116 -15.21 0.92 -19.26
C TYR A 1116 -14.33 1.55 -18.18
N ALA A 1117 -14.50 2.85 -17.93
CA ALA A 1117 -13.80 3.55 -16.86
C ALA A 1117 -14.77 3.96 -15.76
N LYS A 1118 -14.64 3.51 -14.51
CA LYS A 1118 -15.51 3.98 -13.41
C LYS A 1118 -15.06 5.36 -12.96
N ASP A 1119 -15.98 6.31 -12.74
CA ASP A 1119 -15.67 7.65 -12.22
C ASP A 1119 -16.27 7.88 -10.82
N GLN A 1120 -15.89 9.00 -10.21
CA GLN A 1120 -16.30 9.37 -8.85
C GLN A 1120 -17.80 9.74 -8.74
N TYR A 1121 -18.44 10.10 -9.86
CA TYR A 1121 -19.81 10.60 -9.87
C TYR A 1121 -20.84 9.47 -10.00
N THR A 1122 -20.53 8.37 -10.69
CA THR A 1122 -21.55 7.38 -11.08
C THR A 1122 -21.05 5.93 -11.06
N ALA A 1123 -21.97 4.95 -11.09
CA ALA A 1123 -21.64 3.53 -11.27
C ALA A 1123 -21.48 3.13 -12.76
N LYS A 1124 -21.69 4.07 -13.70
CA LYS A 1124 -21.73 3.87 -15.15
C LYS A 1124 -20.58 4.67 -15.78
N GLY A 1125 -19.69 3.95 -16.46
CA GLY A 1125 -18.33 4.46 -16.66
C GLY A 1125 -18.14 5.68 -17.58
N GLN A 1126 -17.15 6.52 -17.29
CA GLN A 1126 -16.63 7.58 -18.15
C GLN A 1126 -16.19 7.05 -19.52
N SER A 1127 -16.28 7.89 -20.56
CA SER A 1127 -15.67 7.62 -21.86
C SER A 1127 -14.14 7.57 -21.75
N LEU A 1128 -13.53 6.60 -22.43
CA LEU A 1128 -12.09 6.45 -22.50
C LEU A 1128 -11.47 7.55 -23.37
N ALA A 1129 -10.22 7.92 -23.09
CA ALA A 1129 -9.49 8.87 -23.90
C ALA A 1129 -9.11 8.27 -25.26
N GLN A 1130 -8.71 7.01 -25.24
CA GLN A 1130 -8.34 6.28 -26.44
C GLN A 1130 -8.52 4.78 -26.20
N ILE A 1131 -8.94 4.07 -27.23
CA ILE A 1131 -8.70 2.63 -27.33
C ILE A 1131 -7.89 2.41 -28.58
N PHE A 1132 -6.81 1.66 -28.47
CA PHE A 1132 -6.02 1.31 -29.63
C PHE A 1132 -5.59 -0.14 -29.57
N VAL A 1133 -5.45 -0.71 -30.76
CA VAL A 1133 -4.72 -1.95 -30.97
C VAL A 1133 -3.26 -1.62 -30.77
N VAL A 1134 -2.60 -2.31 -29.85
CA VAL A 1134 -1.15 -2.16 -29.70
C VAL A 1134 -0.55 -2.58 -31.04
N PRO A 1135 0.25 -1.76 -31.73
CA PRO A 1135 0.85 -2.13 -33.01
C PRO A 1135 1.89 -3.25 -32.84
N GLY A 1136 1.86 -4.25 -33.71
CA GLY A 1136 3.01 -5.12 -34.00
C GLY A 1136 3.80 -4.57 -35.18
N PRO A 1137 5.09 -4.88 -35.33
CA PRO A 1137 5.96 -4.10 -36.20
C PRO A 1137 5.68 -4.36 -37.67
N ASP A 1138 5.34 -3.30 -38.41
CA ASP A 1138 5.96 -3.03 -39.71
C ASP A 1138 6.96 -1.88 -39.49
N ASN A 1139 8.15 -2.25 -38.98
CA ASN A 1139 9.38 -1.46 -38.86
C ASN A 1139 9.28 0.01 -38.36
N ALA A 1140 9.66 0.28 -37.09
CA ALA A 1140 10.79 1.17 -36.70
C ALA A 1140 10.66 1.86 -35.31
N ALA A 1141 11.78 1.83 -34.55
CA ALA A 1141 12.52 2.97 -33.98
C ALA A 1141 12.63 3.26 -32.45
N ASP A 1142 11.83 2.76 -31.51
CA ASP A 1142 12.03 3.18 -30.09
C ASP A 1142 11.88 2.13 -28.95
N GLY A 1143 11.92 0.84 -29.27
CA GLY A 1143 12.60 -0.10 -28.37
C GLY A 1143 11.96 -0.43 -27.01
N THR A 1144 10.63 -0.52 -26.86
CA THR A 1144 10.02 -1.33 -25.79
C THR A 1144 8.66 -1.94 -26.19
N VAL A 1145 8.69 -3.08 -26.90
CA VAL A 1145 7.54 -4.01 -26.99
C VAL A 1145 8.07 -5.45 -27.11
N ASP A 1146 7.50 -6.36 -26.31
CA ASP A 1146 7.54 -7.84 -26.31
C ASP A 1146 8.47 -8.54 -27.35
N PRO A 1147 9.54 -9.26 -26.92
CA PRO A 1147 10.58 -9.76 -27.83
C PRO A 1147 10.14 -10.81 -28.86
N ASP A 1148 9.04 -11.53 -28.66
CA ASP A 1148 8.84 -12.79 -29.42
C ASP A 1148 7.69 -12.79 -30.42
N ASN A 1149 6.78 -11.80 -30.45
CA ASN A 1149 5.67 -11.70 -31.44
C ASN A 1149 4.81 -12.99 -31.65
N VAL A 1150 4.98 -13.96 -30.77
CA VAL A 1150 4.58 -15.35 -30.96
C VAL A 1150 4.18 -15.91 -29.61
N TYR A 1151 2.88 -16.16 -29.44
CA TYR A 1151 2.35 -16.79 -28.23
C TYR A 1151 2.39 -18.30 -28.42
N THR A 1152 3.34 -18.96 -27.77
CA THR A 1152 3.51 -20.41 -27.91
C THR A 1152 2.81 -21.13 -26.77
N TYR A 1153 1.77 -21.86 -27.12
CA TYR A 1153 0.98 -22.67 -26.22
C TYR A 1153 1.34 -24.15 -26.44
N THR A 1154 1.39 -24.99 -25.41
CA THR A 1154 1.69 -26.43 -25.58
C THR A 1154 0.44 -27.25 -25.32
N ALA A 1155 -0.12 -27.84 -26.39
CA ALA A 1155 -1.30 -28.69 -26.33
C ALA A 1155 -1.02 -30.01 -25.60
N LYS A 1156 -2.08 -30.64 -25.09
CA LYS A 1156 -2.06 -31.93 -24.36
C LYS A 1156 -1.40 -33.09 -25.12
N THR A 1157 -1.24 -32.97 -26.44
CA THR A 1157 -0.51 -33.95 -27.29
C THR A 1157 1.01 -33.75 -27.28
N GLY A 1158 1.54 -32.79 -26.52
CA GLY A 1158 2.94 -32.36 -26.59
C GLY A 1158 3.25 -31.47 -27.80
N SER A 1159 2.23 -31.11 -28.58
CA SER A 1159 2.35 -30.26 -29.76
C SER A 1159 2.30 -28.79 -29.34
N LYS A 1160 3.37 -28.03 -29.62
CA LYS A 1160 3.37 -26.57 -29.48
C LYS A 1160 2.42 -25.95 -30.52
N GLN A 1161 1.29 -25.45 -30.07
CA GLN A 1161 0.36 -24.63 -30.81
C GLN A 1161 0.81 -23.18 -30.72
N THR A 1162 1.31 -22.66 -31.83
CA THR A 1162 1.77 -21.28 -31.91
C THR A 1162 0.63 -20.38 -32.38
N TYR A 1163 0.37 -19.30 -31.64
CA TYR A 1163 -0.54 -18.24 -32.02
C TYR A 1163 0.28 -17.02 -32.39
N THR A 1164 -0.05 -16.42 -33.52
CA THR A 1164 0.70 -15.28 -34.05
C THR A 1164 -0.10 -14.02 -33.82
N ARG A 1165 0.58 -12.91 -33.52
CA ARG A 1165 -0.09 -11.63 -33.44
C ARG A 1165 -0.69 -11.30 -34.80
N ALA A 1166 -1.95 -10.90 -34.83
CA ALA A 1166 -2.60 -10.48 -36.06
C ALA A 1166 -1.85 -9.29 -36.68
N ASP A 1167 -1.72 -9.27 -38.01
CA ASP A 1167 -1.13 -8.14 -38.74
C ASP A 1167 -1.86 -6.83 -38.38
N ALA A 1168 -1.18 -5.68 -38.45
CA ALA A 1168 -1.77 -4.38 -38.10
C ALA A 1168 -3.02 -4.02 -38.95
N SER A 1169 -3.18 -4.66 -40.13
CA SER A 1169 -4.35 -4.51 -41.01
C SER A 1169 -5.47 -5.51 -40.74
N ALA A 1170 -5.22 -6.57 -39.95
CA ALA A 1170 -6.18 -7.64 -39.69
C ALA A 1170 -7.22 -7.26 -38.62
N PHE A 1171 -6.88 -6.38 -37.68
CA PHE A 1171 -7.87 -5.83 -36.75
C PHE A 1171 -7.54 -4.38 -36.44
N THR A 1172 -8.45 -3.46 -36.77
CA THR A 1172 -8.25 -2.02 -36.56
C THR A 1172 -9.43 -1.42 -35.82
N VAL A 1173 -9.13 -0.45 -34.96
CA VAL A 1173 -10.12 0.35 -34.25
C VAL A 1173 -9.80 1.83 -34.45
N ASP A 1174 -10.83 2.66 -34.52
CA ASP A 1174 -10.67 4.10 -34.42
C ASP A 1174 -10.27 4.51 -32.99
N GLN A 1175 -9.91 5.79 -32.80
CA GLN A 1175 -9.48 6.31 -31.50
C GLN A 1175 -10.54 6.16 -30.39
N TYR A 1176 -11.81 5.94 -30.74
CA TYR A 1176 -12.93 5.78 -29.81
C TYR A 1176 -13.31 4.31 -29.59
N GLY A 1177 -12.57 3.37 -30.20
CA GLY A 1177 -12.80 1.94 -30.07
C GLY A 1177 -13.83 1.37 -31.04
N THR A 1178 -14.24 2.07 -32.10
CA THR A 1178 -15.09 1.48 -33.15
C THR A 1178 -14.23 0.59 -34.05
N ILE A 1179 -14.61 -0.67 -34.23
CA ILE A 1179 -13.91 -1.62 -35.10
C ILE A 1179 -14.09 -1.18 -36.56
N THR A 1180 -12.99 -0.82 -37.21
CA THR A 1180 -12.97 -0.37 -38.62
C THR A 1180 -12.62 -1.48 -39.59
N ALA A 1181 -11.93 -2.54 -39.13
CA ALA A 1181 -11.70 -3.77 -39.87
C ALA A 1181 -11.51 -4.95 -38.92
N ASN A 1182 -12.01 -6.13 -39.29
CA ASN A 1182 -11.74 -7.41 -38.61
C ASN A 1182 -11.63 -8.55 -39.64
N ASN A 1183 -10.43 -9.10 -39.77
CA ASN A 1183 -10.02 -10.24 -40.57
C ASN A 1183 -9.24 -11.26 -39.73
N LEU A 1184 -9.49 -11.31 -38.41
CA LEU A 1184 -8.81 -12.25 -37.51
C LEU A 1184 -9.09 -13.69 -37.91
N LYS A 1185 -8.03 -14.50 -38.01
CA LYS A 1185 -8.09 -15.93 -38.35
C LYS A 1185 -7.96 -16.79 -37.10
N ALA A 1186 -8.39 -18.05 -37.21
CA ALA A 1186 -8.13 -19.05 -36.18
C ALA A 1186 -6.61 -19.19 -35.95
N GLY A 1187 -6.15 -18.96 -34.72
CA GLY A 1187 -4.73 -18.91 -34.40
C GLY A 1187 -4.15 -17.50 -34.25
N ASP A 1188 -4.93 -16.45 -34.49
CA ASP A 1188 -4.49 -15.07 -34.32
C ASP A 1188 -4.78 -14.55 -32.90
N PHE A 1189 -3.97 -13.60 -32.43
CA PHE A 1189 -4.32 -12.79 -31.27
C PHE A 1189 -4.13 -11.29 -31.52
N VAL A 1190 -4.92 -10.46 -30.84
CA VAL A 1190 -4.81 -9.01 -30.84
C VAL A 1190 -4.67 -8.48 -29.41
N VAL A 1191 -3.87 -7.44 -29.23
CA VAL A 1191 -3.70 -6.77 -27.94
C VAL A 1191 -4.37 -5.42 -27.98
N LEU A 1192 -5.30 -5.19 -27.05
CA LEU A 1192 -6.09 -3.98 -26.96
C LEU A 1192 -5.74 -3.26 -25.67
N THR A 1193 -5.50 -1.95 -25.76
CA THR A 1193 -5.30 -1.10 -24.58
C THR A 1193 -6.34 0.01 -24.56
N GLY A 1194 -7.08 0.06 -23.46
CA GLY A 1194 -7.97 1.17 -23.13
C GLY A 1194 -7.27 2.15 -22.19
N VAL A 1195 -7.28 3.43 -22.56
CA VAL A 1195 -6.65 4.52 -21.79
C VAL A 1195 -7.74 5.46 -21.28
N SER A 1196 -7.77 5.72 -19.98
CA SER A 1196 -8.62 6.78 -19.42
C SER A 1196 -8.01 8.17 -19.65
N LYS A 1197 -8.82 9.23 -19.52
CA LYS A 1197 -8.37 10.62 -19.67
C LYS A 1197 -7.30 11.05 -18.65
N ASN A 1198 -7.21 10.37 -17.51
CA ASN A 1198 -6.18 10.59 -16.49
C ASN A 1198 -5.02 9.56 -16.54
N GLY A 1199 -4.90 8.79 -17.63
CA GLY A 1199 -3.74 7.93 -17.88
C GLY A 1199 -3.76 6.55 -17.21
N LEU A 1200 -4.89 6.12 -16.65
CA LEU A 1200 -5.06 4.71 -16.24
C LEU A 1200 -5.20 3.85 -17.49
N LEU A 1201 -4.52 2.71 -17.45
CA LEU A 1201 -4.42 1.79 -18.58
C LEU A 1201 -4.97 0.44 -18.16
N LYS A 1202 -5.76 -0.18 -19.04
CA LYS A 1202 -6.07 -1.60 -18.98
C LYS A 1202 -5.71 -2.20 -20.32
N THR A 1203 -4.87 -3.21 -20.31
CA THR A 1203 -4.49 -3.96 -21.51
C THR A 1203 -5.07 -5.35 -21.42
N ILE A 1204 -5.71 -5.80 -22.49
CA ILE A 1204 -6.19 -7.17 -22.63
C ILE A 1204 -5.66 -7.79 -23.91
N ARG A 1205 -5.56 -9.11 -23.92
CA ARG A 1205 -5.31 -9.93 -25.09
C ARG A 1205 -6.61 -10.59 -25.53
N VAL A 1206 -6.91 -10.59 -26.81
CA VAL A 1206 -8.03 -11.33 -27.40
C VAL A 1206 -7.46 -12.37 -28.35
N VAL A 1207 -7.72 -13.65 -28.07
CA VAL A 1207 -7.13 -14.79 -28.78
C VAL A 1207 -8.22 -15.56 -29.51
N VAL A 1208 -8.04 -15.79 -30.82
CA VAL A 1208 -8.93 -16.65 -31.61
C VAL A 1208 -8.36 -18.06 -31.64
N LEU A 1209 -9.09 -19.01 -31.04
CA LEU A 1209 -8.65 -20.40 -30.89
C LEU A 1209 -8.54 -21.11 -32.26
N LYS A 1210 -7.63 -22.08 -32.39
CA LYS A 1210 -7.61 -23.03 -33.52
C LYS A 1210 -8.65 -24.11 -33.26
N GLN A 1211 -9.43 -24.49 -34.29
CA GLN A 1211 -10.43 -25.57 -34.18
C GLN A 1211 -9.81 -26.89 -33.73
#